data_AF-A0A8H5SBK9-F1
#
_entry.id   AF-A0A8H5SBK9-F1
#
_cell.length_a   1.000
_cell.length_b   1.000
_cell.length_c   1.000
_cell.angle_alpha   90.00
_cell.angle_beta   90.00
_cell.angle_gamma   90.00
#
_symmetry.space_group_name_H-M   'P 1'
#
loop_
_entity.id
_entity.type
_entity.pdbx_description
1 polymer ?
#
loop_
_entity_poly.entity_id
_entity_poly.type
_entity_poly.pdbx_seq_one_letter_code
_entity_poly.pdbx_strand_id
1 'polypeptide(L)'
;MSDTVVTKTIPLSQDAVKGVELVVNILASYKDHEYYVYERDHCWYIGLGCQSSLVIDSAGTSASLLNEGHEQKIPVSSSLDQVARDFVRMTTNRGFKIFGYIGYSYATHTRGIPYTPGEWPLLSLMVPRHQIMIASDKVVVQGEETEALRHLVNVVASAQSDTAQRGHSMTVDTSQRSSQYTTAVERALSKIRDGQVMKTIVSRAISLPERVDMLATLLIGRELNTPKRSFSFNHAGYQSTGFSPELIASLEHGKITTEPLAGTRACPDDQAERLRLRNELENDPKEIVEHIMSVKEAIAELQRICPHETVVVEDLMSLEIKTRSRRSNPRQINRAENKTKSTSDATVSRSSDPTSGLGDNIVTPSDLVDSGISVTEWLPSPDSGSVGSLSPTQAESQATHTPPLDPILTTFYLDHVFSYLYPFYRPSSRRGGRSWILELLMTSSAFQQIVLSYSTYYYDLTLPQNGRTQVEMLLQAESSVTSLSESLQTLLSVGSLDGHTHCACRVLTCIVQHHRYEIITASSNWKFHFDAALTLFIRLLDSYSNTVESLDHSSTRVGFNAIVQDLNVPRQEAFVFSVGLMAFDDIFTAASSNQEPLLFQYHQNLPGGDDPALELEVIIGVKSSILRLLGQVASLNAKPQWEQAAGNLDLLELAQRASTIMESLTANLEQLQASSSPTSNPQSGERDYLEELRTQCYSRGTAQDTGLVSQI
;
A
#
# COMPACT_ATOMS: atom_id res chain seq x y z
N MET A 1 28.90 -49.75 13.31
CA MET A 1 28.56 -50.28 11.98
C MET A 1 28.19 -49.08 11.13
N SER A 2 28.66 -48.97 9.89
CA SER A 2 28.32 -47.82 9.05
C SER A 2 26.84 -47.89 8.69
N ASP A 3 26.02 -47.04 9.31
CA ASP A 3 24.58 -46.89 9.02
C ASP A 3 24.42 -46.41 7.58
N THR A 4 24.37 -47.37 6.67
CA THR A 4 24.32 -47.08 5.24
C THR A 4 22.87 -46.79 4.91
N VAL A 5 22.54 -45.51 4.75
CA VAL A 5 21.23 -45.08 4.26
C VAL A 5 21.03 -45.65 2.86
N VAL A 6 19.97 -46.42 2.67
CA VAL A 6 19.63 -47.03 1.39
C VAL A 6 18.43 -46.32 0.79
N THR A 7 18.47 -46.12 -0.53
CA THR A 7 17.36 -45.58 -1.32
C THR A 7 16.74 -46.70 -2.15
N LYS A 8 15.43 -46.93 -2.01
CA LYS A 8 14.65 -47.86 -2.84
C LYS A 8 13.66 -47.05 -3.69
N THR A 9 13.64 -47.31 -4.98
CA THR A 9 12.70 -46.67 -5.92
C THR A 9 11.67 -47.70 -6.37
N ILE A 10 10.39 -47.35 -6.25
CA ILE A 10 9.26 -48.19 -6.60
C ILE A 10 8.50 -47.47 -7.72
N PRO A 11 8.40 -48.03 -8.94
CA PRO A 11 7.64 -47.41 -10.02
C PRO A 11 6.15 -47.44 -9.71
N LEU A 12 5.41 -46.38 -10.07
CA LEU A 12 3.95 -46.34 -10.02
C LEU A 12 3.38 -46.82 -11.35
N SER A 13 2.48 -47.82 -11.30
CA SER A 13 1.78 -48.29 -12.50
C SER A 13 0.79 -47.22 -13.01
N GLN A 14 0.30 -47.38 -14.26
CA GLN A 14 -0.70 -46.45 -14.81
C GLN A 14 -1.99 -46.44 -13.98
N ASP A 15 -2.40 -47.62 -13.47
CA ASP A 15 -3.62 -47.81 -12.68
C ASP A 15 -3.42 -47.62 -11.16
N ALA A 16 -2.20 -47.29 -10.71
CA ALA A 16 -1.92 -47.07 -9.29
C ALA A 16 -2.66 -45.84 -8.76
N VAL A 17 -3.07 -45.94 -7.50
CA VAL A 17 -3.53 -44.79 -6.70
C VAL A 17 -2.39 -43.78 -6.53
N LYS A 18 -2.69 -42.49 -6.71
CA LYS A 18 -1.68 -41.41 -6.79
C LYS A 18 -1.96 -40.27 -5.82
N GLY A 19 -0.92 -39.46 -5.56
CA GLY A 19 -1.04 -38.23 -4.79
C GLY A 19 -1.45 -38.47 -3.34
N VAL A 20 -2.41 -37.67 -2.85
CA VAL A 20 -2.86 -37.68 -1.44
C VAL A 20 -3.50 -39.00 -1.03
N GLU A 21 -4.11 -39.74 -1.95
CA GLU A 21 -4.75 -41.02 -1.63
C GLU A 21 -3.69 -42.07 -1.27
N LEU A 22 -2.58 -42.12 -2.04
CA LEU A 22 -1.45 -42.99 -1.74
C LEU A 22 -0.77 -42.62 -0.41
N VAL A 23 -0.68 -41.32 -0.09
CA VAL A 23 -0.18 -40.86 1.22
C VAL A 23 -0.99 -41.45 2.37
N VAL A 24 -2.32 -41.38 2.26
CA VAL A 24 -3.24 -41.89 3.29
C VAL A 24 -3.17 -43.41 3.40
N ASN A 25 -3.09 -44.12 2.26
CA ASN A 25 -2.95 -45.58 2.27
C ASN A 25 -1.67 -46.03 2.96
N ILE A 26 -0.53 -45.38 2.67
CA ILE A 26 0.75 -45.68 3.32
C ILE A 26 0.65 -45.44 4.83
N LEU A 27 0.11 -44.29 5.24
CA LEU A 27 0.02 -43.93 6.66
C LEU A 27 -1.07 -44.68 7.42
N ALA A 28 -2.00 -45.36 6.75
CA ALA A 28 -3.02 -46.18 7.40
C ALA A 28 -2.40 -47.32 8.24
N SER A 29 -1.24 -47.85 7.84
CA SER A 29 -0.47 -48.84 8.61
C SER A 29 0.37 -48.24 9.74
N TYR A 30 0.46 -46.90 9.82
CA TYR A 30 1.34 -46.18 10.75
C TYR A 30 0.62 -45.05 11.49
N LYS A 31 -0.70 -45.15 11.71
CA LYS A 31 -1.52 -44.08 12.32
C LYS A 31 -1.00 -43.60 13.69
N ASP A 32 -0.48 -44.53 14.49
CA ASP A 32 0.02 -44.25 15.84
C ASP A 32 1.49 -43.81 15.86
N HIS A 33 2.18 -43.83 14.72
CA HIS A 33 3.56 -43.38 14.62
C HIS A 33 3.62 -41.87 14.50
N GLU A 34 4.76 -41.31 14.89
CA GLU A 34 5.07 -39.93 14.56
C GLU A 34 5.31 -39.78 13.07
N TYR A 35 4.72 -38.76 12.47
CA TYR A 35 4.89 -38.48 11.05
C TYR A 35 4.72 -36.99 10.72
N TYR A 36 5.32 -36.60 9.60
CA TYR A 36 5.01 -35.37 8.89
C TYR A 36 4.70 -35.68 7.43
N VAL A 37 3.69 -35.02 6.89
CA VAL A 37 3.32 -35.00 5.48
C VAL A 37 3.43 -33.56 4.99
N TYR A 38 4.07 -33.37 3.85
CA TYR A 38 4.20 -32.07 3.22
C TYR A 38 4.10 -32.18 1.69
N GLU A 39 3.22 -31.39 1.08
CA GLU A 39 3.05 -31.30 -0.37
C GLU A 39 3.83 -30.12 -0.93
N ARG A 40 4.70 -30.38 -1.92
CA ARG A 40 5.49 -29.36 -2.62
C ARG A 40 5.86 -29.82 -4.03
N ASP A 41 5.76 -28.93 -5.01
CA ASP A 41 6.19 -29.16 -6.42
C ASP A 41 5.63 -30.47 -7.01
N HIS A 42 4.31 -30.67 -6.86
CA HIS A 42 3.59 -31.88 -7.27
C HIS A 42 4.07 -33.20 -6.64
N CYS A 43 4.93 -33.12 -5.63
CA CYS A 43 5.41 -34.25 -4.85
C CYS A 43 4.84 -34.21 -3.44
N TRP A 44 4.66 -35.39 -2.86
CA TRP A 44 4.33 -35.55 -1.44
C TRP A 44 5.53 -36.12 -0.72
N TYR A 45 5.90 -35.48 0.39
CA TYR A 45 6.99 -35.89 1.26
C TYR A 45 6.41 -36.41 2.57
N ILE A 46 6.81 -37.61 2.98
CA ILE A 46 6.45 -38.20 4.27
C ILE A 46 7.74 -38.42 5.05
N GLY A 47 7.85 -37.81 6.22
CA GLY A 47 8.81 -38.20 7.25
C GLY A 47 8.12 -39.12 8.24
N LEU A 48 8.57 -40.37 8.36
CA LEU A 48 7.95 -41.40 9.19
C LEU A 48 8.87 -41.86 10.32
N GLY A 49 8.34 -41.84 11.54
CA GLY A 49 9.05 -42.09 12.79
C GLY A 49 10.03 -40.98 13.14
N CYS A 50 10.41 -40.87 14.41
CA CYS A 50 11.35 -39.84 14.88
C CYS A 50 12.73 -40.45 15.18
N GLN A 51 13.76 -39.95 14.49
CA GLN A 51 15.17 -40.30 14.75
C GLN A 51 15.81 -39.29 15.71
N SER A 52 15.60 -38.01 15.41
CA SER A 52 16.02 -36.88 16.23
C SER A 52 14.95 -35.79 16.19
N SER A 53 14.74 -35.07 17.28
CA SER A 53 13.82 -33.92 17.31
C SER A 53 14.34 -32.80 18.21
N LEU A 54 13.86 -31.59 17.92
CA LEU A 54 14.01 -30.40 18.76
C LEU A 54 12.63 -29.85 19.03
N VAL A 55 12.25 -29.73 20.30
CA VAL A 55 10.98 -29.12 20.72
C VAL A 55 11.27 -28.01 21.72
N ILE A 56 11.00 -26.76 21.35
CA ILE A 56 11.12 -25.60 22.23
C ILE A 56 9.78 -25.35 22.90
N ASP A 57 9.76 -25.29 24.23
CA ASP A 57 8.53 -25.10 25.00
C ASP A 57 7.79 -23.80 24.65
N SER A 58 6.53 -23.70 25.07
CA SER A 58 5.67 -22.56 24.75
C SER A 58 6.10 -21.24 25.38
N ALA A 59 7.02 -21.25 26.35
CA ALA A 59 7.58 -20.07 26.99
C ALA A 59 8.92 -19.63 26.36
N GLY A 60 9.53 -20.47 25.54
CA GLY A 60 10.87 -20.27 24.99
C GLY A 60 11.99 -20.42 26.02
N THR A 61 11.75 -21.11 27.14
CA THR A 61 12.70 -21.19 28.26
C THR A 61 13.52 -22.48 28.27
N SER A 62 12.97 -23.56 27.70
CA SER A 62 13.63 -24.85 27.63
C SER A 62 13.36 -25.54 26.30
N ALA A 63 14.31 -26.38 25.89
CA ALA A 63 14.22 -27.19 24.69
C ALA A 63 14.44 -28.66 25.04
N SER A 64 13.58 -29.54 24.53
CA SER A 64 13.77 -30.98 24.54
C SER A 64 14.46 -31.40 23.24
N LEU A 65 15.63 -32.00 23.36
CA LEU A 65 16.41 -32.56 22.27
C LEU A 65 16.32 -34.09 22.34
N LEU A 66 15.78 -34.73 21.33
CA LEU A 66 15.83 -36.18 21.16
C LEU A 66 16.90 -36.52 20.13
N ASN A 67 17.78 -37.47 20.44
CA ASN A 67 18.72 -38.02 19.48
C ASN A 67 18.90 -39.52 19.71
N GLU A 68 18.52 -40.33 18.73
CA GLU A 68 18.63 -41.81 18.77
C GLU A 68 17.99 -42.46 20.01
N GLY A 69 16.89 -41.89 20.49
CA GLY A 69 16.16 -42.39 21.66
C GLY A 69 16.66 -41.84 23.01
N HIS A 70 17.73 -41.06 23.03
CA HIS A 70 18.14 -40.29 24.21
C HIS A 70 17.49 -38.91 24.17
N GLU A 71 16.62 -38.65 25.15
CA GLU A 71 16.01 -37.34 25.35
C GLU A 71 16.78 -36.55 26.40
N GLN A 72 17.15 -35.32 26.05
CA GLN A 72 17.77 -34.37 26.96
C GLN A 72 17.00 -33.06 26.93
N LYS A 73 16.62 -32.57 28.11
CA LYS A 73 16.06 -31.23 28.26
C LYS A 73 17.18 -30.25 28.59
N ILE A 74 17.32 -29.20 27.79
CA ILE A 74 18.33 -28.15 27.95
C ILE A 74 17.65 -26.80 28.19
N PRO A 75 18.22 -25.92 29.04
CA PRO A 75 17.76 -24.55 29.14
C PRO A 75 18.11 -23.78 27.86
N VAL A 76 17.21 -22.91 27.41
CA VAL A 76 17.45 -22.03 26.26
C VAL A 76 18.12 -20.77 26.79
N SER A 77 19.45 -20.67 26.60
CA SER A 77 20.26 -19.52 27.00
C SER A 77 20.67 -18.62 25.83
N SER A 78 20.55 -19.11 24.61
CA SER A 78 20.82 -18.40 23.35
C SER A 78 19.52 -18.07 22.62
N SER A 79 19.61 -17.35 21.49
CA SER A 79 18.44 -17.06 20.65
C SER A 79 17.85 -18.36 20.07
N LEU A 80 16.52 -18.38 19.86
CA LEU A 80 15.82 -19.57 19.35
C LEU A 80 16.35 -20.02 17.98
N ASP A 81 16.76 -19.08 17.12
CA ASP A 81 17.33 -19.41 15.82
C ASP A 81 18.71 -20.07 15.94
N GLN A 82 19.51 -19.71 16.95
CA GLN A 82 20.79 -20.36 17.21
C GLN A 82 20.59 -21.81 17.67
N VAL A 83 19.64 -22.06 18.56
CA VAL A 83 19.27 -23.42 18.98
C VAL A 83 18.82 -24.26 17.78
N ALA A 84 17.99 -23.69 16.90
CA ALA A 84 17.57 -24.37 15.68
C ALA A 84 18.74 -24.65 14.72
N ARG A 85 19.67 -23.69 14.53
CA ARG A 85 20.88 -23.87 13.70
C ARG A 85 21.76 -24.97 14.23
N ASP A 86 21.95 -25.07 15.54
CA ASP A 86 22.77 -26.10 16.15
C ASP A 86 22.15 -27.50 15.99
N PHE A 87 20.83 -27.61 16.12
CA PHE A 87 20.12 -28.85 15.79
C PHE A 87 20.28 -29.25 14.31
N VAL A 88 20.13 -28.29 13.39
CA VAL A 88 20.33 -28.54 11.95
C VAL A 88 21.76 -29.00 11.68
N ARG A 89 22.78 -28.32 12.24
CA ARG A 89 24.19 -28.71 12.07
C ARG A 89 24.48 -30.11 12.58
N MET A 90 23.93 -30.47 13.75
CA MET A 90 24.07 -31.80 14.34
C MET A 90 23.48 -32.91 13.45
N THR A 91 22.42 -32.60 12.70
CA THR A 91 21.63 -33.60 11.94
C THR A 91 21.91 -33.62 10.43
N THR A 92 22.54 -32.58 9.88
CA THR A 92 22.78 -32.39 8.43
C THR A 92 23.51 -33.58 7.77
N ASN A 93 24.41 -34.24 8.51
CA ASN A 93 25.23 -35.34 7.98
C ASN A 93 24.44 -36.60 7.57
N ARG A 94 23.14 -36.69 7.92
CA ARG A 94 22.32 -37.89 7.65
C ARG A 94 21.60 -37.86 6.30
N GLY A 95 21.56 -36.72 5.60
CA GLY A 95 20.94 -36.60 4.27
C GLY A 95 19.40 -36.65 4.24
N PHE A 96 18.73 -36.70 5.40
CA PHE A 96 17.28 -36.60 5.50
C PHE A 96 16.80 -35.15 5.58
N LYS A 97 15.58 -34.91 5.09
CA LYS A 97 14.87 -33.63 5.27
C LYS A 97 14.45 -33.48 6.74
N ILE A 98 14.47 -32.25 7.22
CA ILE A 98 13.91 -31.87 8.52
C ILE A 98 12.50 -31.34 8.28
N PHE A 99 11.55 -31.85 9.05
CA PHE A 99 10.16 -31.42 9.03
C PHE A 99 9.84 -30.70 10.34
N GLY A 100 8.87 -29.79 10.34
CA GLY A 100 8.54 -29.08 11.57
C GLY A 100 7.46 -28.02 11.41
N TYR A 101 7.10 -27.41 12.53
CA TYR A 101 6.21 -26.27 12.58
C TYR A 101 6.73 -25.21 13.56
N ILE A 102 6.27 -23.97 13.34
CA ILE A 102 6.58 -22.81 14.19
C ILE A 102 5.26 -22.27 14.72
N GLY A 103 5.14 -22.12 16.03
CA GLY A 103 3.96 -21.55 16.68
C GLY A 103 3.88 -20.03 16.52
N TYR A 104 2.67 -19.46 16.55
CA TYR A 104 2.45 -18.02 16.40
C TYR A 104 3.28 -17.17 17.38
N SER A 105 3.34 -17.59 18.66
CA SER A 105 4.08 -16.88 19.70
C SER A 105 5.60 -16.87 19.50
N TYR A 106 6.13 -17.60 18.52
CA TYR A 106 7.54 -17.48 18.14
C TYR A 106 7.85 -16.04 17.69
N ALA A 107 6.92 -15.42 16.98
CA ALA A 107 7.05 -14.05 16.48
C ALA A 107 7.05 -13.00 17.60
N THR A 108 6.28 -13.22 18.68
CA THR A 108 6.24 -12.31 19.84
C THR A 108 7.47 -12.51 20.71
N HIS A 109 7.86 -13.77 20.95
CA HIS A 109 9.04 -14.11 21.75
C HIS A 109 10.33 -13.54 21.14
N THR A 110 10.55 -13.74 19.84
CA THR A 110 11.75 -13.24 19.14
C THR A 110 11.83 -11.71 19.06
N ARG A 111 10.69 -11.02 19.19
CA ARG A 111 10.61 -9.54 19.26
C ARG A 111 10.66 -9.00 20.70
N GLY A 112 10.77 -9.86 21.72
CA GLY A 112 10.73 -9.44 23.12
C GLY A 112 9.37 -8.89 23.57
N ILE A 113 8.30 -9.17 22.84
CA ILE A 113 6.95 -8.70 23.17
C ILE A 113 6.35 -9.67 24.20
N PRO A 114 5.89 -9.19 25.37
CA PRO A 114 5.25 -10.04 26.37
C PRO A 114 4.04 -10.79 25.80
N TYR A 115 3.93 -12.07 26.12
CA TYR A 115 2.81 -12.91 25.70
C TYR A 115 2.52 -13.97 26.76
N THR A 116 1.31 -14.51 26.74
CA THR A 116 0.93 -15.65 27.59
C THR A 116 1.27 -16.94 26.86
N PRO A 117 2.13 -17.82 27.42
CA PRO A 117 2.44 -19.12 26.83
C PRO A 117 1.18 -19.97 26.65
N GLY A 118 1.05 -20.57 25.46
CA GLY A 118 -0.02 -21.53 25.18
C GLY A 118 0.36 -22.96 25.57
N GLU A 119 -0.45 -23.92 25.12
CA GLU A 119 -0.14 -25.36 25.29
C GLU A 119 0.81 -25.88 24.22
N TRP A 120 0.95 -25.20 23.07
CA TRP A 120 1.73 -25.68 21.94
C TRP A 120 3.18 -25.13 21.99
N PRO A 121 4.18 -25.94 21.57
CA PRO A 121 5.57 -25.51 21.39
C PRO A 121 5.73 -24.26 20.51
N LEU A 122 6.76 -23.46 20.79
CA LEU A 122 7.15 -22.36 19.90
C LEU A 122 7.76 -22.86 18.59
N LEU A 123 8.52 -23.95 18.67
CA LEU A 123 9.20 -24.58 17.54
C LEU A 123 9.24 -26.08 17.77
N SER A 124 8.92 -26.85 16.73
CA SER A 124 9.11 -28.30 16.73
C SER A 124 9.72 -28.73 15.40
N LEU A 125 10.88 -29.39 15.46
CA LEU A 125 11.61 -29.94 14.32
C LEU A 125 11.84 -31.44 14.52
N MET A 126 11.74 -32.22 13.44
CA MET A 126 11.90 -33.66 13.42
C MET A 126 12.71 -34.11 12.21
N VAL A 127 13.75 -34.93 12.47
CA VAL A 127 14.43 -35.74 11.47
C VAL A 127 13.77 -37.12 11.47
N PRO A 128 13.22 -37.60 10.35
CA PRO A 128 12.52 -38.86 10.32
C PRO A 128 13.46 -40.06 10.32
N ARG A 129 12.96 -41.23 10.73
CA ARG A 129 13.69 -42.51 10.53
C ARG A 129 13.62 -43.00 9.09
N HIS A 130 12.48 -42.78 8.45
CA HIS A 130 12.24 -43.13 7.06
C HIS A 130 11.67 -41.92 6.32
N GLN A 131 12.19 -41.65 5.13
CA GLN A 131 11.70 -40.60 4.25
C GLN A 131 11.07 -41.22 3.01
N ILE A 132 9.88 -40.77 2.66
CA ILE A 132 9.16 -41.21 1.47
C ILE A 132 8.88 -39.99 0.61
N MET A 133 9.21 -40.05 -0.67
CA MET A 133 8.84 -39.05 -1.67
C MET A 133 7.97 -39.73 -2.71
N ILE A 134 6.74 -39.24 -2.88
CA ILE A 134 5.79 -39.70 -3.88
C ILE A 134 5.76 -38.66 -4.99
N ALA A 135 6.25 -39.04 -6.17
CA ALA A 135 6.14 -38.28 -7.41
C ALA A 135 5.00 -38.85 -8.28
N SER A 136 4.80 -38.28 -9.47
CA SER A 136 3.74 -38.72 -10.39
C SER A 136 3.94 -40.13 -10.98
N ASP A 137 5.20 -40.57 -11.07
CA ASP A 137 5.64 -41.79 -11.77
C ASP A 137 6.33 -42.81 -10.87
N LYS A 138 6.73 -42.42 -9.65
CA LYS A 138 7.50 -43.27 -8.73
C LYS A 138 7.33 -42.86 -7.27
N VAL A 139 7.63 -43.80 -6.39
CA VAL A 139 7.84 -43.58 -4.95
C VAL A 139 9.29 -43.88 -4.61
N VAL A 140 9.94 -42.96 -3.91
CA VAL A 140 11.31 -43.14 -3.42
C VAL A 140 11.26 -43.25 -1.90
N VAL A 141 11.73 -44.37 -1.37
CA VAL A 141 11.81 -44.65 0.07
C VAL A 141 13.28 -44.64 0.49
N GLN A 142 13.61 -43.89 1.53
CA GLN A 142 14.95 -43.78 2.09
C GLN A 142 14.93 -44.09 3.58
N GLY A 143 15.92 -44.82 4.06
CA GLY A 143 16.05 -45.22 5.46
C GLY A 143 17.30 -46.08 5.68
N GLU A 144 17.56 -46.44 6.92
CA GLU A 144 18.59 -47.44 7.25
C GLU A 144 18.13 -48.84 6.78
N GLU A 145 19.06 -49.64 6.23
CA GLU A 145 18.76 -51.00 5.71
C GLU A 145 18.43 -51.98 6.84
N THR A 146 17.18 -51.91 7.28
CA THR A 146 16.60 -52.66 8.39
C THR A 146 15.39 -53.47 7.92
N GLU A 147 14.91 -54.37 8.76
CA GLU A 147 13.64 -55.08 8.51
C GLU A 147 12.45 -54.10 8.43
N ALA A 148 12.48 -53.01 9.22
CA ALA A 148 11.47 -51.96 9.17
C ALA A 148 11.41 -51.28 7.79
N LEU A 149 12.57 -50.98 7.17
CA LEU A 149 12.61 -50.42 5.81
C LEU A 149 12.04 -51.40 4.78
N ARG A 150 12.37 -52.69 4.88
CA ARG A 150 11.83 -53.72 3.97
C ARG A 150 10.32 -53.86 4.11
N HIS A 151 9.82 -53.83 5.35
CA HIS A 151 8.38 -53.84 5.61
C HIS A 151 7.70 -52.60 5.02
N LEU A 152 8.27 -51.41 5.23
CA LEU A 152 7.75 -50.16 4.66
C LEU A 152 7.69 -50.20 3.13
N VAL A 153 8.72 -50.72 2.46
CA VAL A 153 8.73 -50.90 1.01
C VAL A 153 7.59 -51.80 0.54
N ASN A 154 7.31 -52.88 1.27
CA ASN A 154 6.18 -53.77 0.97
C ASN A 154 4.82 -53.07 1.19
N VAL A 155 4.67 -52.29 2.27
CA VAL A 155 3.47 -51.49 2.52
C VAL A 155 3.25 -50.46 1.40
N VAL A 156 4.31 -49.77 0.96
CA VAL A 156 4.22 -48.82 -0.16
C VAL A 156 3.83 -49.52 -1.47
N ALA A 157 4.30 -50.75 -1.70
CA ALA A 157 3.92 -51.53 -2.86
C ALA A 157 2.44 -51.96 -2.82
N SER A 158 1.93 -52.42 -1.68
CA SER A 158 0.52 -52.81 -1.55
C SER A 158 -0.43 -51.61 -1.59
N ALA A 159 -0.06 -50.50 -0.96
CA ALA A 159 -0.85 -49.28 -0.86
C ALA A 159 -1.23 -48.65 -2.22
N GLN A 160 -0.52 -49.01 -3.29
CA GLN A 160 -0.82 -48.57 -4.66
C GLN A 160 -2.14 -49.14 -5.21
N SER A 161 -2.62 -50.26 -4.67
CA SER A 161 -3.85 -50.92 -5.11
C SER A 161 -5.00 -50.78 -4.11
N ASP A 162 -4.74 -50.20 -2.93
CA ASP A 162 -5.73 -50.04 -1.87
C ASP A 162 -6.60 -48.80 -2.11
N THR A 163 -7.89 -48.88 -1.82
CA THR A 163 -8.76 -47.68 -1.81
C THR A 163 -8.69 -47.02 -0.43
N ALA A 164 -8.43 -45.71 -0.40
CA ALA A 164 -8.37 -45.01 0.87
C ALA A 164 -9.73 -44.98 1.57
N GLN A 165 -9.72 -45.26 2.87
CA GLN A 165 -10.92 -45.12 3.69
C GLN A 165 -11.31 -43.64 3.80
N ARG A 166 -12.49 -43.30 3.27
CA ARG A 166 -13.10 -41.99 3.49
C ARG A 166 -13.76 -41.96 4.86
N GLY A 167 -13.38 -40.97 5.68
CA GLY A 167 -14.01 -40.72 6.97
C GLY A 167 -15.40 -40.12 6.83
N HIS A 168 -16.17 -40.13 7.92
CA HIS A 168 -17.47 -39.48 7.98
C HIS A 168 -17.32 -37.95 8.05
N SER A 169 -18.18 -37.22 7.34
CA SER A 169 -18.21 -35.76 7.42
C SER A 169 -18.92 -35.30 8.68
N MET A 170 -18.27 -34.42 9.45
CA MET A 170 -18.87 -33.75 10.60
C MET A 170 -19.47 -32.40 10.18
N THR A 171 -20.68 -32.11 10.62
CA THR A 171 -21.27 -30.78 10.45
C THR A 171 -20.82 -29.89 11.59
N VAL A 172 -20.18 -28.75 11.27
CA VAL A 172 -19.68 -27.79 12.26
C VAL A 172 -20.44 -26.47 12.10
N ASP A 173 -21.04 -26.00 13.19
CA ASP A 173 -21.66 -24.68 13.23
C ASP A 173 -20.59 -23.58 13.35
N THR A 174 -20.34 -22.90 12.24
CA THR A 174 -19.37 -21.81 12.18
C THR A 174 -19.93 -20.48 12.68
N SER A 175 -21.21 -20.39 13.08
CA SER A 175 -21.77 -19.17 13.68
C SER A 175 -21.38 -18.99 15.15
N GLN A 176 -20.86 -20.05 15.78
CA GLN A 176 -20.39 -20.01 17.16
C GLN A 176 -19.34 -18.92 17.39
N ARG A 177 -19.45 -18.26 18.54
CA ARG A 177 -18.58 -17.16 18.96
C ARG A 177 -18.52 -15.95 18.01
N SER A 178 -19.52 -15.78 17.15
CA SER A 178 -19.60 -14.64 16.22
C SER A 178 -19.64 -13.30 16.96
N SER A 179 -20.40 -13.18 18.05
CA SER A 179 -20.48 -11.95 18.84
C SER A 179 -19.14 -11.55 19.47
N GLN A 180 -18.40 -12.50 20.08
CA GLN A 180 -17.08 -12.20 20.64
C GLN A 180 -16.08 -11.78 19.55
N TYR A 181 -16.16 -12.40 18.36
CA TYR A 181 -15.35 -12.00 17.21
C TYR A 181 -15.69 -10.59 16.74
N THR A 182 -16.97 -10.24 16.60
CA THR A 182 -17.41 -8.89 16.22
C THR A 182 -16.91 -7.85 17.24
N THR A 183 -17.04 -8.12 18.54
CA THR A 183 -16.50 -7.23 19.57
C THR A 183 -14.97 -7.10 19.49
N ALA A 184 -14.24 -8.17 19.17
CA ALA A 184 -12.79 -8.09 18.97
C ALA A 184 -12.42 -7.26 17.74
N VAL A 185 -13.19 -7.36 16.65
CA VAL A 185 -13.05 -6.54 15.45
C VAL A 185 -13.35 -5.07 15.76
N GLU A 186 -14.42 -4.76 16.49
CA GLU A 186 -14.76 -3.38 16.89
C GLU A 186 -13.64 -2.74 17.72
N ARG A 187 -13.03 -3.50 18.63
CA ARG A 187 -11.86 -3.05 19.40
C ARG A 187 -10.65 -2.81 18.50
N ALA A 188 -10.38 -3.71 17.56
CA ALA A 188 -9.30 -3.54 16.58
C ALA A 188 -9.53 -2.27 15.72
N LEU A 189 -10.76 -2.03 15.27
CA LEU A 189 -11.13 -0.82 14.52
C LEU A 189 -10.97 0.45 15.37
N SER A 190 -11.27 0.39 16.67
CA SER A 190 -10.99 1.52 17.57
C SER A 190 -9.50 1.81 17.62
N LYS A 191 -8.67 0.80 17.84
CA LYS A 191 -7.20 0.96 17.85
C LYS A 191 -6.64 1.51 16.54
N ILE A 192 -7.25 1.16 15.40
CA ILE A 192 -6.88 1.72 14.09
C ILE A 192 -7.27 3.20 14.01
N ARG A 193 -8.49 3.58 14.42
CA ARG A 193 -8.93 4.99 14.45
C ARG A 193 -8.07 5.83 15.40
N ASP A 194 -7.63 5.25 16.50
CA ASP A 194 -6.78 5.89 17.50
C ASP A 194 -5.30 5.95 17.06
N GLY A 195 -4.97 5.47 15.85
CA GLY A 195 -3.60 5.49 15.30
C GLY A 195 -2.63 4.51 15.96
N GLN A 196 -3.09 3.58 16.81
CA GLN A 196 -2.22 2.65 17.54
C GLN A 196 -1.67 1.53 16.65
N VAL A 197 -2.44 1.10 15.66
CA VAL A 197 -2.04 0.08 14.67
C VAL A 197 -2.62 0.43 13.31
N MET A 198 -1.89 0.18 12.24
CA MET A 198 -2.39 0.42 10.87
C MET A 198 -3.25 -0.74 10.36
N LYS A 199 -2.90 -1.98 10.73
CA LYS A 199 -3.59 -3.21 10.33
C LYS A 199 -3.44 -4.26 11.43
N THR A 200 -4.47 -5.09 11.64
CA THR A 200 -4.38 -6.27 12.50
C THR A 200 -5.29 -7.38 12.00
N ILE A 201 -4.81 -8.63 12.10
CA ILE A 201 -5.56 -9.83 11.71
C ILE A 201 -6.22 -10.40 12.96
N VAL A 202 -7.54 -10.28 13.05
CA VAL A 202 -8.34 -10.88 14.14
C VAL A 202 -8.81 -12.26 13.69
N SER A 203 -8.72 -13.25 14.57
CA SER A 203 -9.19 -14.62 14.30
C SER A 203 -10.10 -15.12 15.41
N ARG A 204 -10.80 -16.23 15.16
CA ARG A 204 -11.62 -16.94 16.15
C ARG A 204 -11.42 -18.44 16.05
N ALA A 205 -11.37 -19.12 17.19
CA ALA A 205 -11.32 -20.57 17.28
C ALA A 205 -12.74 -21.16 17.37
N ILE A 206 -13.03 -22.15 16.53
CA ILE A 206 -14.26 -22.96 16.60
C ILE A 206 -13.88 -24.32 17.19
N SER A 207 -14.49 -24.65 18.33
CA SER A 207 -14.23 -25.92 19.00
C SER A 207 -15.00 -27.03 18.27
N LEU A 208 -14.30 -28.11 17.92
CA LEU A 208 -14.92 -29.29 17.33
C LEU A 208 -15.53 -30.16 18.45
N PRO A 209 -16.72 -30.76 18.25
CA PRO A 209 -17.36 -31.59 19.26
C PRO A 209 -16.62 -32.90 19.53
N GLU A 210 -15.83 -33.38 18.57
CA GLU A 210 -15.02 -34.59 18.69
C GLU A 210 -13.69 -34.46 17.93
N ARG A 211 -12.75 -35.38 18.19
CA ARG A 211 -11.50 -35.47 17.44
C ARG A 211 -11.79 -35.99 16.03
N VAL A 212 -11.08 -35.44 15.04
CA VAL A 212 -11.18 -35.84 13.64
C VAL A 212 -10.06 -36.81 13.26
N ASP A 213 -10.32 -37.68 12.28
CA ASP A 213 -9.26 -38.44 11.61
C ASP A 213 -8.48 -37.49 10.68
N MET A 214 -7.23 -37.20 11.05
CA MET A 214 -6.37 -36.26 10.33
C MET A 214 -6.10 -36.69 8.89
N LEU A 215 -5.95 -38.00 8.63
CA LEU A 215 -5.64 -38.52 7.30
C LEU A 215 -6.89 -38.51 6.41
N ALA A 216 -8.05 -38.90 6.93
CA ALA A 216 -9.31 -38.79 6.20
C ALA A 216 -9.65 -37.32 5.89
N THR A 217 -9.37 -36.42 6.85
CA THR A 217 -9.55 -34.97 6.67
C THR A 217 -8.61 -34.42 5.61
N LEU A 218 -7.33 -34.86 5.59
CA LEU A 218 -6.36 -34.48 4.56
C LEU A 218 -6.84 -34.91 3.16
N LEU A 219 -7.28 -36.16 3.01
CA LEU A 219 -7.76 -36.71 1.74
C LEU A 219 -8.92 -35.89 1.18
N ILE A 220 -10.01 -35.79 1.95
CA ILE A 220 -11.24 -35.11 1.51
C ILE A 220 -10.98 -33.61 1.34
N GLY A 221 -10.28 -32.99 2.29
CA GLY A 221 -9.99 -31.57 2.23
C GLY A 221 -9.08 -31.20 1.06
N ARG A 222 -8.09 -32.04 0.71
CA ARG A 222 -7.19 -31.75 -0.41
C ARG A 222 -7.88 -31.82 -1.75
N GLU A 223 -8.79 -32.78 -1.94
CA GLU A 223 -9.64 -32.89 -3.13
C GLU A 223 -10.50 -31.64 -3.32
N LEU A 224 -10.83 -30.97 -2.22
CA LEU A 224 -11.67 -29.78 -2.17
C LEU A 224 -10.86 -28.50 -2.03
N ASN A 225 -9.56 -28.43 -2.29
CA ASN A 225 -8.80 -27.16 -2.24
C ASN A 225 -7.66 -27.16 -3.27
N THR A 226 -7.22 -25.98 -3.69
CA THR A 226 -5.99 -25.77 -4.51
C THR A 226 -4.96 -24.95 -3.73
N PRO A 227 -4.32 -25.52 -2.69
CA PRO A 227 -3.38 -24.80 -1.83
C PRO A 227 -2.01 -24.61 -2.47
N LYS A 228 -1.22 -23.69 -1.92
CA LYS A 228 0.22 -23.59 -2.22
C LYS A 228 0.98 -24.77 -1.67
N ARG A 229 0.64 -25.19 -0.44
CA ARG A 229 1.22 -26.32 0.26
C ARG A 229 0.14 -27.01 1.09
N SER A 230 0.18 -28.32 1.20
CA SER A 230 -0.66 -29.07 2.13
C SER A 230 0.23 -29.75 3.16
N PHE A 231 -0.29 -29.94 4.37
CA PHE A 231 0.45 -30.64 5.41
C PHE A 231 -0.48 -31.45 6.30
N SER A 232 0.08 -32.48 6.93
CA SER A 232 -0.53 -33.20 8.05
C SER A 232 0.59 -33.74 8.93
N PHE A 233 0.45 -33.70 10.24
CA PHE A 233 1.45 -34.28 11.14
C PHE A 233 0.84 -34.86 12.41
N ASN A 234 1.58 -35.79 13.01
CA ASN A 234 1.42 -36.31 14.35
C ASN A 234 2.81 -36.33 14.98
N HIS A 235 3.11 -35.41 15.88
CA HIS A 235 4.44 -35.32 16.47
C HIS A 235 4.40 -34.65 17.85
N ALA A 236 5.19 -35.18 18.79
CA ALA A 236 5.30 -34.68 20.16
C ALA A 236 3.94 -34.54 20.88
N GLY A 237 2.97 -35.42 20.55
CA GLY A 237 1.62 -35.40 21.11
C GLY A 237 0.65 -34.40 20.46
N TYR A 238 1.09 -33.67 19.42
CA TYR A 238 0.26 -32.71 18.69
C TYR A 238 -0.07 -33.21 17.29
N GLN A 239 -1.29 -32.90 16.84
CA GLN A 239 -1.78 -33.28 15.53
C GLN A 239 -2.41 -32.08 14.83
N SER A 240 -2.11 -31.92 13.55
CA SER A 240 -2.72 -30.88 12.71
C SER A 240 -2.71 -31.30 11.24
N THR A 241 -3.69 -30.82 10.49
CA THR A 241 -3.79 -30.98 9.04
C THR A 241 -4.31 -29.70 8.42
N GLY A 242 -3.81 -29.32 7.26
CA GLY A 242 -4.14 -28.02 6.67
C GLY A 242 -3.72 -27.83 5.23
N PHE A 243 -4.31 -26.79 4.63
CA PHE A 243 -4.16 -26.42 3.23
C PHE A 243 -3.67 -24.97 3.19
N SER A 244 -2.35 -24.76 3.17
CA SER A 244 -1.73 -23.44 3.25
C SER A 244 -2.07 -22.60 2.02
N PRO A 245 -2.69 -21.42 2.20
CA PRO A 245 -3.00 -20.50 1.12
C PRO A 245 -1.75 -19.81 0.56
N GLU A 246 -0.71 -19.68 1.37
CA GLU A 246 0.39 -18.74 1.17
C GLU A 246 1.74 -19.38 1.53
N LEU A 247 2.82 -18.83 0.96
CA LEU A 247 4.20 -19.15 1.28
C LEU A 247 4.84 -18.00 2.07
N ILE A 248 5.12 -18.23 3.36
CA ILE A 248 5.80 -17.25 4.22
C ILE A 248 7.22 -16.98 3.70
N ALA A 249 8.02 -18.04 3.51
CA ALA A 249 9.37 -17.95 2.98
C ALA A 249 9.80 -19.27 2.32
N SER A 250 10.59 -19.17 1.25
CA SER A 250 11.33 -20.29 0.65
C SER A 250 12.73 -19.81 0.28
N LEU A 251 13.76 -20.56 0.65
CA LEU A 251 15.15 -20.29 0.29
C LEU A 251 15.68 -21.44 -0.57
N GLU A 252 15.95 -21.19 -1.84
CA GLU A 252 16.46 -22.18 -2.78
C GLU A 252 17.60 -21.59 -3.61
N HIS A 253 18.74 -22.28 -3.67
CA HIS A 253 19.92 -21.84 -4.42
C HIS A 253 20.39 -20.40 -4.11
N GLY A 254 20.24 -19.97 -2.85
CA GLY A 254 20.56 -18.60 -2.44
C GLY A 254 19.47 -17.57 -2.73
N LYS A 255 18.36 -17.96 -3.39
CA LYS A 255 17.23 -17.09 -3.65
C LYS A 255 16.15 -17.25 -2.58
N ILE A 256 15.81 -16.17 -1.88
CA ILE A 256 14.67 -16.14 -0.95
C ILE A 256 13.41 -15.63 -1.66
N THR A 257 12.27 -16.24 -1.40
CA THR A 257 10.96 -15.90 -1.97
C THR A 257 9.90 -15.85 -0.88
N THR A 258 9.03 -14.84 -0.92
CA THR A 258 7.82 -14.71 -0.10
C THR A 258 6.63 -14.37 -1.01
N GLU A 259 5.44 -14.84 -0.67
CA GLU A 259 4.23 -14.67 -1.49
C GLU A 259 3.07 -14.04 -0.71
N PRO A 260 3.16 -12.78 -0.24
CA PRO A 260 2.10 -12.14 0.54
C PRO A 260 0.75 -12.17 -0.17
N LEU A 261 -0.28 -12.62 0.55
CA LEU A 261 -1.67 -12.58 0.09
C LEU A 261 -2.49 -11.65 0.99
N ALA A 262 -3.15 -10.69 0.36
CA ALA A 262 -3.99 -9.73 1.05
C ALA A 262 -5.07 -9.22 0.10
N GLY A 263 -6.26 -8.94 0.65
CA GLY A 263 -7.46 -8.67 -0.12
C GLY A 263 -8.23 -9.94 -0.49
N THR A 264 -9.56 -9.89 -0.41
CA THR A 264 -10.40 -11.10 -0.54
C THR A 264 -11.77 -10.80 -1.09
N ARG A 265 -12.20 -11.62 -2.06
CA ARG A 265 -13.60 -11.75 -2.46
C ARG A 265 -14.07 -13.19 -2.57
N ALA A 266 -15.38 -13.37 -2.42
CA ALA A 266 -16.04 -14.61 -2.79
C ALA A 266 -15.90 -14.85 -4.31
N CYS A 267 -15.81 -16.10 -4.73
CA CYS A 267 -15.71 -16.51 -6.12
C CYS A 267 -16.83 -17.55 -6.41
N PRO A 268 -18.05 -17.09 -6.70
CA PRO A 268 -19.19 -17.98 -6.94
C PRO A 268 -19.04 -18.79 -8.23
N ASP A 269 -19.88 -19.82 -8.35
CA ASP A 269 -19.93 -20.68 -9.55
C ASP A 269 -20.46 -19.94 -10.78
N ASP A 270 -21.31 -18.94 -10.58
CA ASP A 270 -21.82 -18.08 -11.64
C ASP A 270 -20.69 -17.23 -12.26
N GLN A 271 -20.57 -17.30 -13.58
CA GLN A 271 -19.46 -16.66 -14.29
C GLN A 271 -19.60 -15.13 -14.30
N ALA A 272 -20.82 -14.61 -14.43
CA ALA A 272 -21.06 -13.17 -14.44
C ALA A 272 -20.74 -12.55 -13.08
N GLU A 273 -21.24 -13.16 -12.01
CA GLU A 273 -20.98 -12.71 -10.65
C GLU A 273 -19.50 -12.89 -10.25
N ARG A 274 -18.84 -13.94 -10.73
CA ARG A 274 -17.39 -14.10 -10.54
C ARG A 274 -16.60 -12.98 -11.22
N LEU A 275 -16.94 -12.63 -12.46
CA LEU A 275 -16.30 -11.51 -13.17
C LEU A 275 -16.58 -10.17 -12.47
N ARG A 276 -17.79 -9.99 -11.94
CA ARG A 276 -18.15 -8.79 -11.15
C ARG A 276 -17.30 -8.68 -9.89
N LEU A 277 -17.27 -9.72 -9.05
CA LEU A 277 -16.50 -9.74 -7.80
C LEU A 277 -14.99 -9.72 -8.04
N ARG A 278 -14.53 -10.25 -9.18
CA ARG A 278 -13.14 -10.12 -9.65
C ARG A 278 -12.81 -8.67 -9.93
N ASN A 279 -13.60 -8.02 -10.77
CA ASN A 279 -13.41 -6.62 -11.12
C ASN A 279 -13.54 -5.72 -9.88
N GLU A 280 -14.42 -6.08 -8.94
CA GLU A 280 -14.50 -5.41 -7.64
C GLU A 280 -13.20 -5.57 -6.84
N LEU A 281 -12.64 -6.78 -6.72
CA LEU A 281 -11.38 -7.00 -5.98
C LEU A 281 -10.18 -6.28 -6.62
N GLU A 282 -10.11 -6.27 -7.97
CA GLU A 282 -9.03 -5.62 -8.72
C GLU A 282 -9.09 -4.08 -8.60
N ASN A 283 -10.27 -3.50 -8.39
CA ASN A 283 -10.48 -2.04 -8.40
C ASN A 283 -10.94 -1.46 -7.05
N ASP A 284 -11.14 -2.27 -6.01
CA ASP A 284 -11.54 -1.79 -4.68
C ASP A 284 -10.34 -1.12 -4.00
N PRO A 285 -10.39 0.21 -3.75
CA PRO A 285 -9.26 0.94 -3.18
C PRO A 285 -8.82 0.41 -1.80
N LYS A 286 -9.75 -0.09 -0.99
CA LYS A 286 -9.42 -0.68 0.32
C LYS A 286 -8.61 -1.96 0.13
N GLU A 287 -9.03 -2.84 -0.78
CA GLU A 287 -8.33 -4.10 -1.02
C GLU A 287 -6.95 -3.89 -1.67
N ILE A 288 -6.83 -2.89 -2.56
CA ILE A 288 -5.55 -2.49 -3.15
C ILE A 288 -4.61 -1.95 -2.07
N VAL A 289 -5.05 -0.99 -1.26
CA VAL A 289 -4.24 -0.41 -0.18
C VAL A 289 -3.80 -1.48 0.81
N GLU A 290 -4.74 -2.34 1.24
CA GLU A 290 -4.43 -3.43 2.16
C GLU A 290 -3.36 -4.38 1.57
N HIS A 291 -3.45 -4.68 0.28
CA HIS A 291 -2.50 -5.54 -0.41
C HIS A 291 -1.12 -4.89 -0.52
N ILE A 292 -1.05 -3.67 -1.04
CA ILE A 292 0.20 -2.93 -1.22
C ILE A 292 0.92 -2.73 0.11
N MET A 293 0.19 -2.38 1.19
CA MET A 293 0.78 -2.30 2.53
C MET A 293 1.46 -3.62 2.95
N SER A 294 0.82 -4.76 2.72
CA SER A 294 1.42 -6.07 3.03
C SER A 294 2.63 -6.40 2.16
N VAL A 295 2.63 -6.00 0.88
CA VAL A 295 3.80 -6.14 0.00
C VAL A 295 4.97 -5.29 0.47
N LYS A 296 4.71 -4.04 0.87
CA LYS A 296 5.74 -3.13 1.37
C LYS A 296 6.43 -3.65 2.62
N GLU A 297 5.65 -4.15 3.58
CA GLU A 297 6.20 -4.78 4.79
C GLU A 297 7.06 -6.00 4.44
N ALA A 298 6.62 -6.83 3.48
CA ALA A 298 7.41 -7.97 3.01
C ALA A 298 8.73 -7.54 2.35
N ILE A 299 8.74 -6.46 1.56
CA ILE A 299 9.96 -5.87 0.98
C ILE A 299 10.89 -5.37 2.08
N ALA A 300 10.37 -4.60 3.05
CA ALA A 300 11.14 -4.06 4.15
C ALA A 300 11.79 -5.18 4.99
N GLU A 301 11.04 -6.25 5.30
CA GLU A 301 11.55 -7.41 6.03
C GLU A 301 12.62 -8.17 5.22
N LEU A 302 12.46 -8.32 3.90
CA LEU A 302 13.48 -8.93 3.04
C LEU A 302 14.75 -8.08 2.97
N GLN A 303 14.63 -6.75 2.90
CA GLN A 303 15.77 -5.82 2.87
C GLN A 303 16.62 -5.85 4.15
N ARG A 304 16.05 -6.30 5.28
CA ARG A 304 16.83 -6.52 6.52
C ARG A 304 17.81 -7.68 6.43
N ILE A 305 17.55 -8.64 5.53
CA ILE A 305 18.31 -9.89 5.42
C ILE A 305 18.92 -10.12 4.03
N CYS A 306 18.64 -9.24 3.07
CA CYS A 306 19.14 -9.26 1.70
C CYS A 306 19.76 -7.90 1.34
N PRO A 307 20.72 -7.85 0.39
CA PRO A 307 21.14 -6.59 -0.21
C PRO A 307 19.94 -5.83 -0.79
N HIS A 308 19.88 -4.52 -0.57
CA HIS A 308 18.73 -3.70 -1.00
C HIS A 308 18.42 -3.83 -2.49
N GLU A 309 19.45 -3.85 -3.34
CA GLU A 309 19.34 -3.89 -4.80
C GLU A 309 18.82 -5.23 -5.36
N THR A 310 18.86 -6.31 -4.56
CA THR A 310 18.45 -7.64 -5.03
C THR A 310 16.98 -7.94 -4.75
N VAL A 311 16.32 -7.16 -3.89
CA VAL A 311 14.91 -7.37 -3.55
C VAL A 311 14.02 -6.82 -4.66
N VAL A 312 13.28 -7.72 -5.32
CA VAL A 312 12.38 -7.39 -6.44
C VAL A 312 11.01 -8.01 -6.25
N VAL A 313 9.97 -7.33 -6.73
CA VAL A 313 8.63 -7.89 -6.91
C VAL A 313 8.56 -8.50 -8.31
N GLU A 314 8.42 -9.82 -8.39
CA GLU A 314 8.35 -10.56 -9.67
C GLU A 314 6.94 -10.56 -10.26
N ASP A 315 5.92 -10.55 -9.40
CA ASP A 315 4.50 -10.62 -9.76
C ASP A 315 3.73 -9.74 -8.80
N LEU A 316 3.01 -8.73 -9.29
CA LEU A 316 2.32 -7.74 -8.47
C LEU A 316 0.81 -7.84 -8.67
N MET A 317 0.08 -8.03 -7.57
CA MET A 317 -1.39 -8.03 -7.53
C MET A 317 -2.06 -8.95 -8.55
N SER A 318 -1.41 -10.06 -8.91
CA SER A 318 -2.05 -11.08 -9.74
C SER A 318 -3.15 -11.76 -8.96
N LEU A 319 -4.27 -12.07 -9.61
CA LEU A 319 -5.34 -12.77 -8.94
C LEU A 319 -5.04 -14.26 -8.82
N GLU A 320 -5.12 -14.75 -7.59
CA GLU A 320 -5.08 -16.17 -7.30
C GLU A 320 -6.47 -16.70 -6.94
N ILE A 321 -6.99 -17.60 -7.78
CA ILE A 321 -8.27 -18.28 -7.53
C ILE A 321 -8.01 -19.53 -6.70
N LYS A 322 -8.57 -19.57 -5.50
CA LYS A 322 -8.57 -20.77 -4.65
C LYS A 322 -9.91 -21.48 -4.81
N THR A 323 -9.90 -22.50 -5.66
CA THR A 323 -11.08 -23.33 -5.89
C THR A 323 -11.20 -24.43 -4.86
N ARG A 324 -12.43 -24.68 -4.38
CA ARG A 324 -12.79 -25.96 -3.80
C ARG A 324 -13.35 -26.88 -4.89
N SER A 325 -12.74 -28.03 -5.14
CA SER A 325 -13.09 -28.85 -6.31
C SER A 325 -14.48 -29.53 -6.20
N ARG A 326 -14.98 -29.92 -7.37
CA ARG A 326 -16.38 -29.80 -7.81
C ARG A 326 -17.30 -30.99 -7.48
N ARG A 327 -17.03 -31.78 -6.44
CA ARG A 327 -17.87 -32.95 -6.13
C ARG A 327 -18.80 -32.70 -4.93
N SER A 328 -20.07 -32.42 -5.27
CA SER A 328 -21.30 -32.76 -4.51
C SER A 328 -21.87 -31.85 -3.40
N ASN A 329 -21.87 -30.51 -3.52
CA ASN A 329 -22.90 -29.71 -2.82
C ASN A 329 -23.13 -28.28 -3.38
N PRO A 330 -24.37 -27.81 -3.62
CA PRO A 330 -24.68 -26.53 -4.27
C PRO A 330 -24.64 -25.28 -3.36
N ARG A 331 -23.98 -25.34 -2.19
CA ARG A 331 -23.81 -24.19 -1.26
C ARG A 331 -22.32 -23.89 -0.99
N GLN A 332 -21.51 -23.79 -2.05
CA GLN A 332 -20.06 -23.63 -1.94
C GLN A 332 -19.60 -22.28 -2.50
N ILE A 333 -18.70 -21.61 -1.78
CA ILE A 333 -18.14 -20.30 -2.13
C ILE A 333 -16.63 -20.50 -2.36
N ASN A 334 -16.12 -20.31 -3.58
CA ASN A 334 -14.67 -20.24 -3.81
C ASN A 334 -14.14 -18.88 -3.31
N ARG A 335 -12.82 -18.69 -3.25
CA ARG A 335 -12.22 -17.41 -2.81
C ARG A 335 -11.21 -16.92 -3.84
N ALA A 336 -11.25 -15.62 -4.16
CA ALA A 336 -10.23 -14.93 -4.94
C ALA A 336 -9.45 -14.00 -4.00
N GLU A 337 -8.13 -13.98 -4.14
CA GLU A 337 -7.22 -13.15 -3.35
C GLU A 337 -6.19 -12.48 -4.28
N ASN A 338 -5.77 -11.25 -3.96
CA ASN A 338 -4.66 -10.62 -4.67
C ASN A 338 -3.35 -11.23 -4.16
N LYS A 339 -2.48 -11.59 -5.10
CA LYS A 339 -1.18 -12.20 -4.86
C LYS A 339 -0.07 -11.31 -5.36
N THR A 340 0.98 -11.23 -4.55
CA THR A 340 2.26 -10.70 -5.00
C THR A 340 3.37 -11.70 -4.69
N LYS A 341 4.33 -11.86 -5.59
CA LYS A 341 5.54 -12.68 -5.40
C LYS A 341 6.75 -11.76 -5.35
N SER A 342 7.47 -11.79 -4.24
CA SER A 342 8.70 -11.02 -4.05
C SER A 342 9.89 -11.96 -3.87
N THR A 343 11.02 -11.65 -4.51
CA THR A 343 12.22 -12.48 -4.47
C THR A 343 13.50 -11.66 -4.30
N SER A 344 14.57 -12.32 -3.85
CA SER A 344 15.91 -11.73 -3.77
C SER A 344 16.99 -12.79 -3.96
N ASP A 345 17.99 -12.50 -4.80
CA ASP A 345 19.19 -13.33 -4.99
C ASP A 345 20.26 -12.95 -3.95
N ALA A 346 20.52 -13.82 -2.97
CA ALA A 346 21.47 -13.55 -1.88
C ALA A 346 22.93 -13.85 -2.23
N THR A 347 23.24 -14.27 -3.47
CA THR A 347 24.60 -14.61 -3.90
C THR A 347 25.19 -13.55 -4.82
N VAL A 348 25.81 -12.53 -4.23
CA VAL A 348 26.88 -11.77 -4.86
C VAL A 348 28.14 -11.89 -3.99
N SER A 349 29.26 -12.15 -4.67
CA SER A 349 30.57 -12.58 -4.18
C SER A 349 31.10 -11.93 -2.90
N ARG A 350 31.58 -12.78 -1.99
CA ARG A 350 32.45 -12.45 -0.86
C ARG A 350 33.67 -11.63 -1.30
N SER A 351 33.85 -10.45 -0.70
CA SER A 351 35.17 -9.90 -0.39
C SER A 351 35.28 -9.69 1.13
N SER A 352 36.40 -10.14 1.68
CA SER A 352 36.76 -10.30 3.09
C SER A 352 36.83 -9.02 3.95
N ASP A 353 36.09 -9.01 5.06
CA ASP A 353 36.39 -8.62 6.48
C ASP A 353 37.28 -7.38 6.83
N PRO A 354 37.27 -6.86 8.10
CA PRO A 354 36.25 -6.86 9.18
C PRO A 354 36.11 -5.51 9.98
N THR A 355 35.20 -5.51 10.98
CA THR A 355 35.20 -4.79 12.29
C THR A 355 34.13 -3.72 12.61
N SER A 356 33.32 -4.07 13.63
CA SER A 356 32.82 -3.31 14.81
C SER A 356 31.98 -2.03 14.65
N GLY A 357 30.77 -2.06 15.21
CA GLY A 357 30.07 -0.85 15.70
C GLY A 357 28.54 -0.93 15.70
N LEU A 358 27.93 -1.78 16.54
CA LEU A 358 26.50 -1.69 16.86
C LEU A 358 26.37 -0.94 18.19
N GLY A 359 25.81 0.26 18.13
CA GLY A 359 25.49 1.10 19.29
C GLY A 359 23.99 1.05 19.59
N ASP A 360 23.68 0.78 20.86
CA ASP A 360 22.38 0.73 21.49
C ASP A 360 21.56 2.02 21.32
N ASN A 361 20.24 1.88 21.14
CA ASN A 361 19.23 2.83 21.64
C ASN A 361 17.82 2.19 21.54
N ILE A 362 17.38 1.54 22.61
CA ILE A 362 15.99 1.11 22.82
C ILE A 362 15.47 1.90 24.03
N VAL A 363 14.47 2.76 23.79
CA VAL A 363 13.73 3.46 24.85
C VAL A 363 12.43 2.71 25.11
N THR A 364 12.20 2.33 26.36
CA THR A 364 10.99 1.66 26.87
C THR A 364 9.96 2.69 27.36
N PRO A 365 8.65 2.53 27.09
CA PRO A 365 7.62 3.37 27.69
C PRO A 365 6.96 2.68 28.89
N SER A 366 7.08 3.30 30.06
CA SER A 366 6.24 3.05 31.23
C SER A 366 5.68 4.39 31.70
N ASP A 367 4.35 4.51 31.61
CA ASP A 367 3.44 5.16 32.57
C ASP A 367 2.21 5.69 31.83
N LEU A 368 1.01 5.31 32.30
CA LEU A 368 -0.16 6.17 32.53
C LEU A 368 -1.43 5.32 32.75
N VAL A 369 -2.07 5.53 33.91
CA VAL A 369 -3.40 5.04 34.29
C VAL A 369 -4.27 6.25 34.66
N ASP A 370 -5.54 6.18 34.26
CA ASP A 370 -6.74 6.92 34.68
C ASP A 370 -6.89 8.43 34.38
N SER A 371 -7.87 8.74 33.51
CA SER A 371 -9.12 9.42 33.88
C SER A 371 -9.96 9.71 32.63
N GLY A 372 -11.29 9.63 32.72
CA GLY A 372 -12.20 9.84 31.59
C GLY A 372 -12.59 11.30 31.34
N ILE A 373 -12.93 11.62 30.08
CA ILE A 373 -14.12 12.38 29.59
C ILE A 373 -13.88 13.03 28.20
N SER A 374 -14.87 12.88 27.29
CA SER A 374 -15.31 13.74 26.15
C SER A 374 -14.59 13.77 24.77
N VAL A 375 -15.38 14.16 23.75
CA VAL A 375 -15.34 13.85 22.31
C VAL A 375 -14.64 14.94 21.45
N THR A 376 -13.54 15.54 21.90
CA THR A 376 -12.92 16.70 21.18
C THR A 376 -11.38 16.75 21.15
N GLU A 377 -10.67 15.63 21.24
CA GLU A 377 -9.18 15.64 21.26
C GLU A 377 -8.57 14.78 20.13
N TRP A 378 -8.28 15.42 18.99
CA TRP A 378 -7.21 15.02 18.06
C TRP A 378 -6.23 16.20 17.82
N LEU A 379 -6.05 17.00 18.88
CA LEU A 379 -5.06 18.05 19.02
C LEU A 379 -4.41 17.87 20.40
N PRO A 380 -3.08 17.77 20.52
CA PRO A 380 -2.44 17.93 21.81
C PRO A 380 -2.65 19.36 22.30
N SER A 381 -3.06 19.54 23.57
CA SER A 381 -3.14 20.85 24.22
C SER A 381 -1.75 21.53 24.32
N PRO A 382 -1.67 22.87 24.23
CA PRO A 382 -0.42 23.60 24.32
C PRO A 382 -0.08 23.88 25.79
N ASP A 383 0.58 22.94 26.48
CA ASP A 383 1.10 23.21 27.83
C ASP A 383 2.56 23.70 27.80
N SER A 384 2.67 25.01 28.02
CA SER A 384 3.70 25.74 28.80
C SER A 384 5.05 25.05 29.04
N GLY A 385 5.83 24.86 27.99
CA GLY A 385 7.30 24.83 28.07
C GLY A 385 7.85 26.11 27.46
N SER A 386 8.64 26.90 28.20
CA SER A 386 9.33 28.06 27.64
C SER A 386 10.32 27.60 26.56
N VAL A 387 9.90 27.58 25.31
CA VAL A 387 10.80 27.37 24.17
C VAL A 387 11.42 28.73 23.86
N GLY A 388 12.75 28.79 24.00
CA GLY A 388 13.52 29.98 23.65
C GLY A 388 13.23 30.42 22.21
N SER A 389 13.20 31.73 22.01
CA SER A 389 13.06 32.42 20.72
C SER A 389 13.88 31.72 19.63
N LEU A 390 13.18 30.98 18.75
CA LEU A 390 13.74 30.47 17.51
C LEU A 390 13.74 31.63 16.52
N SER A 391 14.93 31.95 16.01
CA SER A 391 15.09 33.00 15.01
C SER A 391 14.51 32.52 13.67
N PRO A 392 14.00 33.42 12.80
CA PRO A 392 13.33 33.07 11.54
C PRO A 392 14.17 32.16 10.62
N THR A 393 15.50 32.22 10.78
CA THR A 393 16.48 31.46 10.01
C THR A 393 16.64 29.99 10.44
N GLN A 394 16.13 29.57 11.60
CA GLN A 394 16.32 28.19 12.10
C GLN A 394 15.23 27.21 11.62
N ALA A 395 14.05 27.70 11.23
CA ALA A 395 13.01 26.88 10.60
C ALA A 395 13.35 26.47 9.15
N GLU A 396 14.30 27.16 8.51
CA GLU A 396 14.74 26.85 7.14
C GLU A 396 15.89 25.82 7.08
N SER A 397 16.47 25.43 8.22
CA SER A 397 17.71 24.63 8.28
C SER A 397 17.51 23.12 8.50
N GLN A 398 16.28 22.60 8.56
CA GLN A 398 16.07 21.14 8.59
C GLN A 398 16.05 20.58 7.16
N ALA A 399 17.20 20.65 6.48
CA ALA A 399 17.48 19.81 5.33
C ALA A 399 17.81 18.39 5.83
N THR A 400 16.79 17.65 6.26
CA THR A 400 16.84 16.19 6.24
C THR A 400 17.10 15.77 4.79
N HIS A 401 18.08 14.89 4.60
CA HIS A 401 18.62 14.42 3.32
C HIS A 401 17.61 14.48 2.16
N THR A 402 17.67 15.57 1.38
CA THR A 402 16.87 15.69 0.16
C THR A 402 17.45 14.69 -0.84
N PRO A 403 16.67 13.71 -1.32
CA PRO A 403 17.18 12.69 -2.24
C PRO A 403 17.71 13.36 -3.52
N PRO A 404 18.75 12.79 -4.16
CA PRO A 404 19.27 13.35 -5.41
C PRO A 404 18.18 13.34 -6.49
N LEU A 405 18.03 14.46 -7.19
CA LEU A 405 17.12 14.59 -8.33
C LEU A 405 17.55 13.62 -9.45
N ASP A 406 16.61 12.84 -10.00
CA ASP A 406 16.83 12.12 -11.25
C ASP A 406 16.78 13.15 -12.40
N PRO A 407 17.91 13.42 -13.09
CA PRO A 407 17.96 14.46 -14.10
C PRO A 407 17.09 14.12 -15.32
N ILE A 408 16.93 12.84 -15.66
CA ILE A 408 16.16 12.42 -16.84
C ILE A 408 14.68 12.65 -16.59
N LEU A 409 14.16 12.13 -15.47
CA LEU A 409 12.75 12.26 -15.12
C LEU A 409 12.40 13.72 -14.80
N THR A 410 13.28 14.45 -14.10
CA THR A 410 13.06 15.86 -13.81
C THR A 410 12.99 16.71 -15.08
N THR A 411 13.91 16.51 -16.04
CA THR A 411 13.85 17.21 -17.32
C THR A 411 12.62 16.80 -18.13
N PHE A 412 12.26 15.51 -18.13
CA PHE A 412 11.04 15.03 -18.77
C PHE A 412 9.78 15.72 -18.23
N TYR A 413 9.69 15.93 -16.91
CA TYR A 413 8.59 16.69 -16.32
C TYR A 413 8.52 18.12 -16.85
N LEU A 414 9.64 18.83 -16.82
CA LEU A 414 9.73 20.24 -17.18
C LEU A 414 9.42 20.49 -18.66
N ASP A 415 9.97 19.64 -19.54
CA ASP A 415 9.85 19.80 -20.98
C ASP A 415 8.49 19.32 -21.51
N HIS A 416 7.97 18.22 -20.96
CA HIS A 416 6.82 17.53 -21.53
C HIS A 416 5.61 17.49 -20.60
N VAL A 417 5.74 16.91 -19.40
CA VAL A 417 4.58 16.61 -18.54
C VAL A 417 3.87 17.86 -18.08
N PHE A 418 4.60 18.86 -17.56
CA PHE A 418 4.00 20.08 -17.04
C PHE A 418 3.26 20.87 -18.13
N SER A 419 3.88 21.00 -19.31
CA SER A 419 3.27 21.68 -20.46
C SER A 419 2.03 20.94 -20.98
N TYR A 420 2.01 19.61 -20.88
CA TYR A 420 0.86 18.80 -21.26
C TYR A 420 -0.30 18.96 -20.27
N LEU A 421 -0.02 18.95 -18.97
CA LEU A 421 -1.02 19.10 -17.91
C LEU A 421 -1.61 20.51 -17.85
N TYR A 422 -0.78 21.52 -18.11
CA TYR A 422 -1.14 22.93 -17.96
C TYR A 422 -0.82 23.74 -19.22
N PRO A 423 -1.48 23.44 -20.36
CA PRO A 423 -1.14 24.01 -21.67
C PRO A 423 -1.34 25.53 -21.77
N PHE A 424 -2.22 26.08 -20.93
CA PHE A 424 -2.52 27.51 -20.88
C PHE A 424 -1.56 28.29 -19.97
N TYR A 425 -0.82 27.62 -19.07
CA TYR A 425 0.05 28.28 -18.09
C TYR A 425 1.25 28.99 -18.73
N ARG A 426 1.07 30.31 -18.93
CA ARG A 426 2.03 31.25 -19.52
C ARG A 426 2.05 32.58 -18.76
N PRO A 427 2.49 32.60 -17.49
CA PRO A 427 2.64 33.85 -16.75
C PRO A 427 3.73 34.74 -17.37
N SER A 428 3.64 36.05 -17.16
CA SER A 428 4.61 37.01 -17.71
C SER A 428 6.02 36.75 -17.20
N SER A 429 7.04 37.05 -18.03
CA SER A 429 8.44 36.83 -17.65
C SER A 429 8.88 37.67 -16.44
N ARG A 430 8.18 38.78 -16.15
CA ARG A 430 8.40 39.61 -14.96
C ARG A 430 7.95 38.96 -13.67
N ARG A 431 7.04 37.98 -13.75
CA ARG A 431 6.54 37.19 -12.62
C ARG A 431 7.36 35.93 -12.36
N GLY A 432 8.50 35.73 -13.03
CA GLY A 432 9.39 34.58 -12.80
C GLY A 432 8.98 33.30 -13.56
N GLY A 433 7.81 33.28 -14.21
CA GLY A 433 7.48 32.17 -15.10
C GLY A 433 7.22 30.86 -14.36
N ARG A 434 7.83 29.78 -14.87
CA ARG A 434 7.85 28.44 -14.24
C ARG A 434 9.00 28.27 -13.24
N SER A 435 9.72 29.33 -12.86
CA SER A 435 10.89 29.24 -11.97
C SER A 435 10.55 28.65 -10.60
N TRP A 436 9.28 28.76 -10.19
CA TRP A 436 8.77 28.18 -8.95
C TRP A 436 8.89 26.66 -8.91
N ILE A 437 8.81 25.97 -10.06
CA ILE A 437 8.98 24.52 -10.13
C ILE A 437 10.41 24.15 -9.73
N LEU A 438 11.41 24.88 -10.23
CA LEU A 438 12.81 24.67 -9.88
C LEU A 438 13.09 25.01 -8.41
N GLU A 439 12.50 26.10 -7.89
CA GLU A 439 12.63 26.46 -6.47
C GLU A 439 12.09 25.34 -5.57
N LEU A 440 10.93 24.78 -5.87
CA LEU A 440 10.34 23.69 -5.09
C LEU A 440 11.11 22.38 -5.26
N LEU A 441 11.60 22.07 -6.46
CA LEU A 441 12.49 20.93 -6.69
C LEU A 441 13.78 21.03 -5.89
N MET A 442 14.28 22.24 -5.60
CA MET A 442 15.48 22.42 -4.78
C MET A 442 15.20 22.47 -3.27
N THR A 443 13.98 22.83 -2.86
CA THR A 443 13.67 23.14 -1.46
C THR A 443 12.65 22.23 -0.79
N SER A 444 12.04 21.29 -1.53
CA SER A 444 11.01 20.38 -1.00
C SER A 444 11.18 18.95 -1.50
N SER A 445 11.50 18.03 -0.59
CA SER A 445 11.52 16.58 -0.87
C SER A 445 10.15 16.07 -1.32
N ALA A 446 9.07 16.55 -0.69
CA ALA A 446 7.70 16.20 -1.08
C ALA A 446 7.41 16.58 -2.54
N PHE A 447 7.84 17.77 -2.96
CA PHE A 447 7.66 18.23 -4.34
C PHE A 447 8.52 17.43 -5.34
N GLN A 448 9.76 17.09 -4.99
CA GLN A 448 10.60 16.24 -5.83
C GLN A 448 9.95 14.89 -6.07
N GLN A 449 9.52 14.22 -5.01
CA GLN A 449 8.96 12.89 -5.07
C GLN A 449 7.66 12.87 -5.90
N ILE A 450 6.77 13.86 -5.75
CA ILE A 450 5.55 13.93 -6.58
C ILE A 450 5.85 14.23 -8.05
N VAL A 451 6.85 15.07 -8.35
CA VAL A 451 7.30 15.32 -9.73
C VAL A 451 7.88 14.05 -10.37
N LEU A 452 8.65 13.26 -9.61
CA LEU A 452 9.12 11.96 -10.09
C LEU A 452 7.95 11.02 -10.36
N SER A 453 6.93 10.97 -9.49
CA SER A 453 5.73 10.16 -9.73
C SER A 453 5.01 10.56 -11.03
N TYR A 454 4.80 11.87 -11.26
CA TYR A 454 4.25 12.37 -12.51
C TYR A 454 5.09 11.93 -13.72
N SER A 455 6.40 12.07 -13.62
CA SER A 455 7.34 11.74 -14.70
C SER A 455 7.27 10.27 -15.02
N THR A 456 7.40 9.41 -14.01
CA THR A 456 7.36 7.95 -14.15
C THR A 456 6.02 7.51 -14.75
N TYR A 457 4.89 8.10 -14.34
CA TYR A 457 3.56 7.82 -14.91
C TYR A 457 3.48 8.14 -16.40
N TYR A 458 3.84 9.35 -16.79
CA TYR A 458 3.76 9.75 -18.19
C TYR A 458 4.84 9.08 -19.04
N TYR A 459 5.98 8.74 -18.46
CA TYR A 459 7.05 8.03 -19.15
C TYR A 459 6.63 6.59 -19.48
N ASP A 460 6.00 5.88 -18.53
CA ASP A 460 5.44 4.53 -18.72
C ASP A 460 4.37 4.49 -19.82
N LEU A 461 3.48 5.49 -19.86
CA LEU A 461 2.47 5.64 -20.92
C LEU A 461 3.09 5.77 -22.33
N THR A 462 4.32 6.30 -22.43
CA THR A 462 5.02 6.47 -23.72
C THR A 462 5.87 5.26 -24.12
N LEU A 463 6.29 4.41 -23.17
CA LEU A 463 7.17 3.26 -23.39
C LEU A 463 6.73 2.07 -22.53
N PRO A 464 5.75 1.26 -22.97
CA PRO A 464 5.25 0.13 -22.18
C PRO A 464 6.25 -1.02 -22.17
N GLN A 465 7.20 -1.01 -21.23
CA GLN A 465 8.14 -2.11 -20.98
C GLN A 465 8.28 -2.34 -19.46
N ASN A 466 7.64 -3.42 -18.98
CA ASN A 466 7.76 -4.05 -17.66
C ASN A 466 7.17 -3.26 -16.46
N GLY A 467 6.25 -3.89 -15.71
CA GLY A 467 5.57 -3.35 -14.51
C GLY A 467 6.46 -3.03 -13.29
N ARG A 468 7.78 -2.85 -13.49
CA ARG A 468 8.72 -2.29 -12.50
C ARG A 468 8.40 -0.82 -12.19
N THR A 469 7.89 -0.07 -13.17
CA THR A 469 7.57 1.35 -13.10
C THR A 469 6.38 1.68 -12.20
N GLN A 470 5.39 0.78 -12.07
CA GLN A 470 4.22 1.04 -11.21
C GLN A 470 4.53 1.04 -9.72
N VAL A 471 5.43 0.17 -9.27
CA VAL A 471 5.88 0.14 -7.87
C VAL A 471 6.69 1.39 -7.54
N GLU A 472 7.58 1.80 -8.45
CA GLU A 472 8.38 3.03 -8.29
C GLU A 472 7.48 4.27 -8.20
N MET A 473 6.47 4.39 -9.07
CA MET A 473 5.46 5.46 -8.98
C MET A 473 4.76 5.52 -7.62
N LEU A 474 4.30 4.36 -7.12
CA LEU A 474 3.58 4.30 -5.85
C LEU A 474 4.50 4.60 -4.66
N LEU A 475 5.73 4.11 -4.67
CA LEU A 475 6.73 4.41 -3.64
C LEU A 475 7.11 5.90 -3.63
N GLN A 476 7.28 6.50 -4.80
CA GLN A 476 7.53 7.95 -4.93
C GLN A 476 6.33 8.76 -4.43
N ALA A 477 5.11 8.40 -4.84
CA ALA A 477 3.89 9.06 -4.39
C ALA A 477 3.71 8.96 -2.87
N GLU A 478 3.93 7.79 -2.28
CA GLU A 478 3.82 7.61 -0.83
C GLU A 478 4.93 8.33 -0.06
N SER A 479 6.18 8.29 -0.55
CA SER A 479 7.29 9.05 0.04
C SER A 479 7.02 10.56 0.03
N SER A 480 6.40 11.07 -1.04
CA SER A 480 5.93 12.46 -1.08
C SER A 480 4.82 12.74 -0.07
N VAL A 481 3.85 11.83 0.12
CA VAL A 481 2.79 11.98 1.16
C VAL A 481 3.37 11.95 2.57
N THR A 482 4.34 11.07 2.86
CA THR A 482 5.03 11.03 4.17
C THR A 482 5.75 12.35 4.44
N SER A 483 6.58 12.81 3.48
CA SER A 483 7.32 14.08 3.60
C SER A 483 6.38 15.29 3.76
N LEU A 484 5.24 15.26 3.07
CA LEU A 484 4.20 16.27 3.16
C LEU A 484 3.51 16.26 4.52
N SER A 485 3.24 15.07 5.06
CA SER A 485 2.56 14.89 6.34
C SER A 485 3.42 15.39 7.50
N GLU A 486 4.74 15.14 7.49
CA GLU A 486 5.69 15.68 8.47
C GLU A 486 5.73 17.23 8.42
N SER A 487 5.77 17.79 7.21
CA SER A 487 5.76 19.25 7.01
C SER A 487 4.45 19.89 7.48
N LEU A 488 3.32 19.23 7.23
CA LEU A 488 1.99 19.70 7.63
C LEU A 488 1.80 19.59 9.15
N GLN A 489 2.21 18.49 9.78
CA GLN A 489 2.17 18.33 11.24
C GLN A 489 2.97 19.42 11.95
N THR A 490 4.15 19.76 11.42
CA THR A 490 4.97 20.86 11.94
C THR A 490 4.19 22.18 11.92
N LEU A 491 3.55 22.53 10.79
CA LEU A 491 2.76 23.75 10.66
C LEU A 491 1.46 23.77 11.49
N LEU A 492 0.84 22.62 11.70
CA LEU A 492 -0.35 22.49 12.54
C LEU A 492 -0.01 22.58 14.04
N SER A 493 1.22 22.23 14.44
CA SER A 493 1.69 22.35 15.82
C SER A 493 1.98 23.79 16.27
N VAL A 494 2.14 24.73 15.33
CA VAL A 494 2.34 26.15 15.64
C VAL A 494 0.98 26.85 15.83
N GLY A 495 0.82 27.56 16.95
CA GLY A 495 -0.43 28.24 17.30
C GLY A 495 -0.82 29.40 16.36
N SER A 496 0.15 30.12 15.80
CA SER A 496 -0.02 31.16 14.77
C SER A 496 0.88 30.89 13.57
N LEU A 497 0.43 31.27 12.37
CA LEU A 497 1.22 31.16 11.13
C LEU A 497 2.21 32.33 10.95
N ASP A 498 2.26 33.28 11.90
CA ASP A 498 3.18 34.42 11.86
C ASP A 498 4.64 33.95 11.71
N GLY A 499 5.31 34.47 10.68
CA GLY A 499 6.69 34.10 10.33
C GLY A 499 6.85 32.73 9.62
N HIS A 500 5.77 31.99 9.38
CA HIS A 500 5.78 30.67 8.73
C HIS A 500 5.05 30.65 7.38
N THR A 501 4.60 31.80 6.86
CA THR A 501 3.84 31.94 5.60
C THR A 501 4.54 31.29 4.41
N HIS A 502 5.85 31.48 4.26
CA HIS A 502 6.61 30.86 3.18
C HIS A 502 6.53 29.33 3.22
N CYS A 503 6.67 28.74 4.40
CA CYS A 503 6.59 27.29 4.58
C CYS A 503 5.16 26.78 4.29
N ALA A 504 4.15 27.49 4.80
CA ALA A 504 2.74 27.14 4.58
C ALA A 504 2.32 27.22 3.10
N CYS A 505 2.77 28.23 2.35
CA CYS A 505 2.50 28.35 0.92
C CYS A 505 3.19 27.23 0.11
N ARG A 506 4.40 26.83 0.51
CA ARG A 506 5.10 25.68 -0.06
C ARG A 506 4.34 24.38 0.19
N VAL A 507 3.93 24.13 1.43
CA VAL A 507 3.14 22.94 1.80
C VAL A 507 1.80 22.92 1.05
N LEU A 508 1.09 24.06 0.98
CA LEU A 508 -0.14 24.18 0.20
C LEU A 508 0.08 23.78 -1.26
N THR A 509 1.16 24.27 -1.87
CA THR A 509 1.50 23.92 -3.27
C THR A 509 1.72 22.42 -3.43
N CYS A 510 2.44 21.78 -2.50
CA CYS A 510 2.64 20.34 -2.53
C CYS A 510 1.33 19.55 -2.36
N ILE A 511 0.43 19.96 -1.44
CA ILE A 511 -0.89 19.34 -1.29
C ILE A 511 -1.69 19.42 -2.59
N VAL A 512 -1.69 20.60 -3.24
CA VAL A 512 -2.40 20.78 -4.52
C VAL A 512 -1.81 19.93 -5.63
N GLN A 513 -0.47 19.82 -5.73
CA GLN A 513 0.14 18.92 -6.73
C GLN A 513 -0.22 17.45 -6.51
N HIS A 514 -0.32 17.01 -5.24
CA HIS A 514 -0.81 15.69 -4.88
C HIS A 514 -2.27 15.49 -5.27
N HIS A 515 -3.14 16.43 -4.93
CA HIS A 515 -4.54 16.40 -5.33
C HIS A 515 -4.69 16.23 -6.85
N ARG A 516 -3.88 16.97 -7.63
CA ARG A 516 -3.84 16.84 -9.10
C ARG A 516 -3.37 15.46 -9.56
N TYR A 517 -2.37 14.89 -8.91
CA TYR A 517 -1.81 13.59 -9.27
C TYR A 517 -2.85 12.49 -9.04
N GLU A 518 -3.56 12.55 -7.92
CA GLU A 518 -4.63 11.62 -7.56
C GLU A 518 -5.81 11.70 -8.56
N ILE A 519 -6.16 12.91 -9.04
CA ILE A 519 -7.16 13.08 -10.11
C ILE A 519 -6.69 12.42 -11.42
N ILE A 520 -5.44 12.68 -11.81
CA ILE A 520 -4.88 12.20 -13.09
C ILE A 520 -4.75 10.68 -13.12
N THR A 521 -4.38 10.07 -11.99
CA THR A 521 -4.25 8.62 -11.83
C THR A 521 -5.57 7.93 -11.48
N ALA A 522 -6.68 8.68 -11.40
CA ALA A 522 -8.02 8.19 -11.04
C ALA A 522 -8.10 7.49 -9.67
N SER A 523 -7.32 7.96 -8.70
CA SER A 523 -7.35 7.47 -7.32
C SER A 523 -8.52 8.04 -6.50
N SER A 524 -8.98 7.31 -5.48
CA SER A 524 -10.11 7.69 -4.62
C SER A 524 -9.78 8.73 -3.54
N ASN A 525 -8.51 9.11 -3.36
CA ASN A 525 -8.07 9.95 -2.23
C ASN A 525 -8.03 11.45 -2.52
N TRP A 526 -8.38 11.90 -3.73
CA TRP A 526 -8.30 13.30 -4.14
C TRP A 526 -9.05 14.26 -3.19
N LYS A 527 -10.17 13.82 -2.61
CA LYS A 527 -11.01 14.63 -1.72
C LYS A 527 -10.30 14.96 -0.41
N PHE A 528 -9.54 14.01 0.14
CA PHE A 528 -8.77 14.22 1.36
C PHE A 528 -7.71 15.32 1.19
N HIS A 529 -6.96 15.27 0.09
CA HIS A 529 -5.97 16.30 -0.23
C HIS A 529 -6.63 17.66 -0.51
N PHE A 530 -7.79 17.66 -1.15
CA PHE A 530 -8.56 18.89 -1.39
C PHE A 530 -9.02 19.54 -0.07
N ASP A 531 -9.59 18.78 0.86
CA ASP A 531 -10.05 19.27 2.17
C ASP A 531 -8.87 19.78 3.03
N ALA A 532 -7.71 19.13 2.95
CA ALA A 532 -6.48 19.58 3.60
C ALA A 532 -5.95 20.90 3.02
N ALA A 533 -5.93 21.04 1.68
CA ALA A 533 -5.53 22.28 1.01
C ALA A 533 -6.48 23.43 1.38
N LEU A 534 -7.79 23.16 1.40
CA LEU A 534 -8.82 24.11 1.79
C LEU A 534 -8.60 24.63 3.21
N THR A 535 -8.37 23.72 4.16
CA THR A 535 -8.16 24.06 5.58
C THR A 535 -6.92 24.94 5.75
N LEU A 536 -5.81 24.60 5.10
CA LEU A 536 -4.58 25.38 5.17
C LEU A 536 -4.72 26.75 4.50
N PHE A 537 -5.42 26.83 3.36
CA PHE A 537 -5.66 28.09 2.65
C PHE A 537 -6.51 29.07 3.46
N ILE A 538 -7.60 28.59 4.09
CA ILE A 538 -8.44 29.42 4.96
C ILE A 538 -7.62 29.94 6.14
N ARG A 539 -6.83 29.06 6.79
CA ARG A 539 -5.98 29.44 7.93
C ARG A 539 -4.93 30.49 7.55
N LEU A 540 -4.38 30.43 6.33
CA LEU A 540 -3.47 31.44 5.77
C LEU A 540 -4.18 32.79 5.60
N LEU A 541 -5.38 32.81 5.02
CA LEU A 541 -6.16 34.03 4.86
C LEU A 541 -6.53 34.68 6.20
N ASP A 542 -6.91 33.89 7.20
CA ASP A 542 -7.27 34.37 8.53
C ASP A 542 -6.09 35.02 9.25
N SER A 543 -4.88 34.46 9.08
CA SER A 543 -3.63 35.02 9.66
C SER A 543 -3.36 36.45 9.18
N TYR A 544 -3.66 36.77 7.92
CA TYR A 544 -3.45 38.10 7.32
C TYR A 544 -4.68 39.00 7.40
N SER A 545 -5.85 38.44 7.71
CA SER A 545 -7.09 39.22 7.91
C SER A 545 -7.17 39.80 9.33
N ASN A 546 -6.63 39.11 10.34
CA ASN A 546 -6.61 39.57 11.74
C ASN A 546 -5.66 40.76 12.00
N THR A 547 -4.77 41.10 11.06
CA THR A 547 -3.91 42.28 11.12
C THR A 547 -4.59 43.58 10.65
N VAL A 548 -5.81 43.49 10.10
CA VAL A 548 -6.57 44.64 9.59
C VAL A 548 -7.89 44.72 10.36
N GLU A 549 -7.98 45.64 11.33
CA GLU A 549 -9.22 45.95 12.07
C GLU A 549 -10.28 46.61 11.16
N SER A 550 -10.96 45.85 10.31
CA SER A 550 -12.20 46.33 9.69
C SER A 550 -13.15 45.20 9.27
N LEU A 551 -14.40 45.31 9.74
CA LEU A 551 -15.58 44.48 9.45
C LEU A 551 -16.11 44.72 8.02
N ASP A 552 -15.32 44.44 6.98
CA ASP A 552 -15.79 44.63 5.60
C ASP A 552 -15.40 43.48 4.66
N HIS A 553 -16.26 43.18 3.70
CA HIS A 553 -16.08 42.08 2.72
C HIS A 553 -14.83 42.22 1.83
N SER A 554 -14.14 43.37 1.90
CA SER A 554 -12.86 43.67 1.24
C SER A 554 -11.66 43.00 1.91
N SER A 555 -11.76 42.55 3.17
CA SER A 555 -10.64 42.00 3.96
C SER A 555 -10.03 40.72 3.37
N THR A 556 -10.82 39.88 2.69
CA THR A 556 -10.32 38.64 2.07
C THR A 556 -9.39 38.90 0.88
N ARG A 557 -9.71 39.89 0.04
CA ARG A 557 -8.87 40.32 -1.08
C ARG A 557 -7.59 40.99 -0.58
N VAL A 558 -7.70 41.77 0.50
CA VAL A 558 -6.55 42.38 1.17
C VAL A 558 -5.62 41.31 1.75
N GLY A 559 -6.16 40.29 2.43
CA GLY A 559 -5.39 39.17 2.96
C GLY A 559 -4.67 38.37 1.87
N PHE A 560 -5.34 38.01 0.77
CA PHE A 560 -4.71 37.32 -0.35
C PHE A 560 -3.58 38.15 -0.99
N ASN A 561 -3.82 39.43 -1.24
CA ASN A 561 -2.80 40.33 -1.81
C ASN A 561 -1.61 40.52 -0.86
N ALA A 562 -1.87 40.62 0.45
CA ALA A 562 -0.82 40.73 1.45
C ALA A 562 0.06 39.47 1.49
N ILE A 563 -0.55 38.28 1.41
CA ILE A 563 0.20 37.01 1.29
C ILE A 563 1.06 37.02 0.03
N VAL A 564 0.50 37.38 -1.12
CA VAL A 564 1.26 37.46 -2.38
C VAL A 564 2.42 38.44 -2.24
N GLN A 565 2.21 39.62 -1.68
CA GLN A 565 3.27 40.63 -1.53
C GLN A 565 4.39 40.22 -0.55
N ASP A 566 4.08 39.38 0.45
CA ASP A 566 5.04 38.88 1.43
C ASP A 566 5.94 37.75 0.89
N LEU A 567 5.50 37.06 -0.17
CA LEU A 567 6.27 35.97 -0.78
C LEU A 567 7.35 36.48 -1.74
N ASN A 568 8.40 35.69 -1.97
CA ASN A 568 9.35 35.94 -3.06
C ASN A 568 8.72 35.56 -4.42
N VAL A 569 9.22 36.13 -5.53
CA VAL A 569 8.61 35.97 -6.86
C VAL A 569 8.32 34.50 -7.26
N PRO A 570 9.24 33.52 -7.07
CA PRO A 570 8.91 32.11 -7.34
C PRO A 570 7.77 31.58 -6.46
N ARG A 571 7.77 31.86 -5.15
CA ARG A 571 6.73 31.36 -4.24
C ARG A 571 5.38 32.07 -4.45
N GLN A 572 5.39 33.32 -4.89
CA GLN A 572 4.19 34.04 -5.34
C GLN A 572 3.48 33.27 -6.45
N GLU A 573 4.22 32.90 -7.50
CA GLU A 573 3.63 32.17 -8.62
C GLU A 573 3.16 30.77 -8.24
N ALA A 574 3.92 30.04 -7.42
CA ALA A 574 3.49 28.74 -6.90
C ALA A 574 2.16 28.84 -6.13
N PHE A 575 2.03 29.86 -5.27
CA PHE A 575 0.83 30.10 -4.48
C PHE A 575 -0.36 30.48 -5.36
N VAL A 576 -0.19 31.46 -6.27
CA VAL A 576 -1.24 31.91 -7.20
C VAL A 576 -1.70 30.78 -8.11
N PHE A 577 -0.76 29.99 -8.64
CA PHE A 577 -1.06 28.80 -9.44
C PHE A 577 -1.90 27.78 -8.66
N SER A 578 -1.48 27.47 -7.43
CA SER A 578 -2.16 26.49 -6.57
C SER A 578 -3.58 26.92 -6.19
N VAL A 579 -3.77 28.18 -5.80
CA VAL A 579 -5.09 28.74 -5.46
C VAL A 579 -6.00 28.79 -6.70
N GLY A 580 -5.44 29.08 -7.88
CA GLY A 580 -6.18 29.05 -9.14
C GLY A 580 -6.72 27.67 -9.48
N LEU A 581 -5.91 26.61 -9.29
CA LEU A 581 -6.34 25.23 -9.46
C LEU A 581 -7.41 24.84 -8.42
N MET A 582 -7.24 25.21 -7.16
CA MET A 582 -8.23 24.95 -6.12
C MET A 582 -9.58 25.60 -6.42
N ALA A 583 -9.59 26.86 -6.88
CA ALA A 583 -10.82 27.56 -7.24
C ALA A 583 -11.55 26.89 -8.41
N PHE A 584 -10.78 26.40 -9.40
CA PHE A 584 -11.33 25.64 -10.50
C PHE A 584 -11.93 24.31 -10.04
N ASP A 585 -11.18 23.52 -9.28
CA ASP A 585 -11.60 22.20 -8.82
C ASP A 585 -12.83 22.30 -7.88
N ASP A 586 -12.92 23.32 -7.01
CA ASP A 586 -14.08 23.59 -6.16
C ASP A 586 -15.34 23.88 -6.98
N ILE A 587 -15.26 24.85 -7.91
CA ILE A 587 -16.41 25.29 -8.71
C ILE A 587 -16.88 24.16 -9.63
N PHE A 588 -15.95 23.43 -10.25
CA PHE A 588 -16.27 22.33 -11.14
C PHE A 588 -16.92 21.15 -10.38
N THR A 589 -16.39 20.81 -9.21
CA THR A 589 -16.96 19.76 -8.35
C THR A 589 -18.35 20.13 -7.86
N ALA A 590 -18.54 21.38 -7.43
CA ALA A 590 -19.83 21.90 -6.97
C ALA A 590 -20.89 21.91 -8.09
N ALA A 591 -20.51 22.39 -9.28
CA ALA A 591 -21.39 22.44 -10.45
C ALA A 591 -21.81 21.04 -10.92
N SER A 592 -20.90 20.06 -10.88
CA SER A 592 -21.20 18.67 -11.28
C SER A 592 -22.00 17.90 -10.22
N SER A 593 -21.88 18.28 -8.95
CA SER A 593 -22.52 17.57 -7.81
C SER A 593 -23.81 18.24 -7.31
N ASN A 594 -24.24 19.35 -7.92
CA ASN A 594 -25.36 20.17 -7.46
C ASN A 594 -25.23 20.59 -5.98
N GLN A 595 -24.03 21.00 -5.59
CA GLN A 595 -23.70 21.53 -4.26
C GLN A 595 -23.22 22.97 -4.38
N GLU A 596 -23.23 23.71 -3.28
CA GLU A 596 -22.61 25.03 -3.23
C GLU A 596 -21.07 24.87 -3.16
N PRO A 597 -20.29 25.67 -3.92
CA PRO A 597 -18.83 25.64 -3.81
C PRO A 597 -18.36 25.94 -2.39
N LEU A 598 -17.39 25.19 -1.87
CA LEU A 598 -16.91 25.35 -0.49
C LEU A 598 -16.18 26.69 -0.29
N LEU A 599 -15.54 27.20 -1.34
CA LEU A 599 -14.85 28.48 -1.37
C LEU A 599 -15.70 29.60 -1.97
N PHE A 600 -17.02 29.42 -2.08
CA PHE A 600 -17.91 30.37 -2.77
C PHE A 600 -17.74 31.83 -2.32
N GLN A 601 -17.61 32.07 -1.01
CA GLN A 601 -17.38 33.41 -0.45
C GLN A 601 -16.05 34.05 -0.86
N TYR A 602 -15.03 33.24 -1.15
CA TYR A 602 -13.71 33.70 -1.57
C TYR A 602 -13.64 33.90 -3.10
N HIS A 603 -14.32 33.04 -3.86
CA HIS A 603 -14.41 33.13 -5.32
C HIS A 603 -15.01 34.43 -5.85
N GLN A 604 -15.84 35.11 -5.07
CA GLN A 604 -16.40 36.39 -5.48
C GLN A 604 -15.37 37.53 -5.41
N ASN A 605 -14.37 37.40 -4.53
CA ASN A 605 -13.47 38.49 -4.14
C ASN A 605 -12.06 38.34 -4.69
N LEU A 606 -11.63 37.11 -5.01
CA LEU A 606 -10.29 36.81 -5.55
C LEU A 606 -10.12 37.16 -7.05
N PRO A 607 -11.08 36.86 -7.95
CA PRO A 607 -10.91 37.08 -9.39
C PRO A 607 -11.50 38.44 -9.84
N GLY A 608 -10.65 39.40 -10.22
CA GLY A 608 -11.01 40.59 -11.02
C GLY A 608 -10.89 41.99 -10.37
N GLY A 609 -10.47 43.00 -11.16
CA GLY A 609 -10.30 44.44 -10.84
C GLY A 609 -9.27 45.11 -11.77
N ASP A 610 -8.85 46.35 -11.50
CA ASP A 610 -7.79 47.08 -12.26
C ASP A 610 -6.39 46.47 -12.06
N ASP A 611 -6.19 45.66 -11.02
CA ASP A 611 -4.98 44.87 -10.74
C ASP A 611 -5.40 43.46 -10.27
N PRO A 612 -5.52 42.47 -11.17
CA PRO A 612 -6.02 41.14 -10.83
C PRO A 612 -4.91 40.26 -10.24
N ALA A 613 -5.03 39.95 -8.95
CA ALA A 613 -4.06 39.07 -8.28
C ALA A 613 -4.19 37.58 -8.67
N LEU A 614 -5.34 37.16 -9.22
CA LEU A 614 -5.60 35.80 -9.70
C LEU A 614 -6.18 35.79 -11.13
N GLU A 615 -5.34 35.49 -12.11
CA GLU A 615 -5.69 35.41 -13.53
C GLU A 615 -5.90 33.96 -13.98
N LEU A 616 -7.13 33.46 -13.85
CA LEU A 616 -7.45 32.07 -14.19
C LEU A 616 -7.31 31.77 -15.69
N GLU A 617 -7.44 32.78 -16.55
CA GLU A 617 -7.21 32.63 -17.99
C GLU A 617 -5.78 32.20 -18.29
N VAL A 618 -4.82 32.74 -17.54
CA VAL A 618 -3.40 32.35 -17.64
C VAL A 618 -3.19 30.96 -17.06
N ILE A 619 -3.91 30.54 -16.02
CA ILE A 619 -3.65 29.26 -15.33
C ILE A 619 -4.31 28.08 -16.04
N ILE A 620 -5.60 28.19 -16.35
CA ILE A 620 -6.45 27.11 -16.85
C ILE A 620 -7.09 27.39 -18.22
N GLY A 621 -6.88 28.58 -18.79
CA GLY A 621 -7.46 28.96 -20.08
C GLY A 621 -8.92 29.42 -20.02
N VAL A 622 -9.48 29.62 -18.82
CA VAL A 622 -10.87 30.06 -18.62
C VAL A 622 -10.89 31.46 -18.01
N LYS A 623 -11.64 32.38 -18.60
CA LYS A 623 -11.84 33.73 -18.07
C LYS A 623 -12.39 33.69 -16.65
N SER A 624 -11.75 34.43 -15.74
CA SER A 624 -12.17 34.54 -14.34
C SER A 624 -13.64 34.94 -14.17
N SER A 625 -14.17 35.80 -15.05
CA SER A 625 -15.58 36.21 -15.04
C SER A 625 -16.54 35.03 -15.29
N ILE A 626 -16.19 34.12 -16.19
CA ILE A 626 -16.99 32.95 -16.55
C ILE A 626 -17.00 31.92 -15.42
N LEU A 627 -15.84 31.65 -14.83
CA LEU A 627 -15.75 30.72 -13.72
C LEU A 627 -16.55 31.21 -12.50
N ARG A 628 -16.52 32.52 -12.23
CA ARG A 628 -17.34 33.15 -11.18
C ARG A 628 -18.84 32.96 -11.44
N LEU A 629 -19.29 33.12 -12.69
CA LEU A 629 -20.69 32.87 -13.05
C LEU A 629 -21.08 31.40 -12.85
N LEU A 630 -20.20 30.45 -13.20
CA LEU A 630 -20.44 29.02 -12.95
C LEU A 630 -20.59 28.71 -11.45
N GLY A 631 -19.75 29.32 -10.61
CA GLY A 631 -19.89 29.19 -9.15
C GLY A 631 -21.22 29.75 -8.63
N GLN A 632 -21.68 30.89 -9.16
CA GLN A 632 -22.98 31.48 -8.81
C GLN A 632 -24.15 30.59 -9.24
N VAL A 633 -24.07 29.96 -10.42
CA VAL A 633 -25.06 28.99 -10.89
C VAL A 633 -25.07 27.74 -9.99
N ALA A 634 -23.90 27.22 -9.62
CA ALA A 634 -23.79 26.06 -8.73
C ALA A 634 -24.40 26.35 -7.35
N SER A 635 -24.08 27.50 -6.74
CA SER A 635 -24.70 27.98 -5.49
C SER A 635 -26.22 28.10 -5.61
N LEU A 636 -26.72 28.69 -6.70
CA LEU A 636 -28.17 28.82 -6.94
C LEU A 636 -28.88 27.45 -7.06
N ASN A 637 -28.19 26.43 -7.57
CA ASN A 637 -28.75 25.09 -7.80
C ASN A 637 -28.60 24.15 -6.58
N ALA A 638 -27.88 24.56 -5.53
CA ALA A 638 -27.60 23.72 -4.36
C ALA A 638 -28.88 23.45 -3.54
N LYS A 639 -29.17 22.17 -3.26
CA LYS A 639 -30.38 21.70 -2.57
C LYS A 639 -30.58 22.08 -1.09
N PRO A 640 -29.55 22.13 -0.21
CA PRO A 640 -29.80 22.13 1.23
C PRO A 640 -30.42 23.43 1.81
N GLN A 641 -30.17 24.59 1.20
CA GLN A 641 -30.52 25.88 1.81
C GLN A 641 -31.98 26.31 1.58
N TRP A 642 -32.59 25.96 0.45
CA TRP A 642 -33.96 26.34 0.14
C TRP A 642 -34.99 25.33 0.70
N GLU A 643 -34.66 24.04 0.83
CA GLU A 643 -35.55 23.08 1.50
C GLU A 643 -35.63 23.30 3.03
N GLN A 644 -34.55 23.74 3.69
CA GLN A 644 -34.62 24.19 5.09
C GLN A 644 -35.38 25.53 5.25
N ALA A 645 -35.38 26.35 4.21
CA ALA A 645 -36.22 27.54 4.07
C ALA A 645 -37.61 27.23 3.48
N ALA A 646 -38.09 25.98 3.47
CA ALA A 646 -39.44 25.62 3.00
C ALA A 646 -40.58 26.25 3.84
N GLY A 647 -40.26 27.00 4.90
CA GLY A 647 -41.19 27.91 5.57
C GLY A 647 -41.19 29.36 5.04
N ASN A 648 -40.22 29.74 4.19
CA ASN A 648 -39.98 31.14 3.77
C ASN A 648 -39.10 31.26 2.49
N LEU A 649 -39.41 30.53 1.41
CA LEU A 649 -38.74 30.75 0.11
C LEU A 649 -39.20 32.09 -0.50
N ASP A 650 -38.30 33.06 -0.63
CA ASP A 650 -38.56 34.26 -1.43
C ASP A 650 -38.28 33.99 -2.91
N LEU A 651 -39.34 33.60 -3.64
CA LEU A 651 -39.29 33.38 -5.08
C LEU A 651 -38.86 34.63 -5.87
N LEU A 652 -39.04 35.83 -5.31
CA LEU A 652 -38.62 37.07 -5.95
C LEU A 652 -37.09 37.24 -5.90
N GLU A 653 -36.47 36.92 -4.76
CA GLU A 653 -35.01 36.97 -4.60
C GLU A 653 -34.32 35.97 -5.52
N LEU A 654 -34.83 34.74 -5.61
CA LEU A 654 -34.32 33.72 -6.54
C LEU A 654 -34.43 34.16 -8.00
N ALA A 655 -35.57 34.74 -8.39
CA ALA A 655 -35.76 35.26 -9.75
C ALA A 655 -34.84 36.44 -10.05
N GLN A 656 -34.61 37.34 -9.09
CA GLN A 656 -33.68 38.47 -9.23
C GLN A 656 -32.22 38.01 -9.36
N ARG A 657 -31.78 37.06 -8.52
CA ARG A 657 -30.44 36.47 -8.62
C ARG A 657 -30.23 35.75 -9.95
N ALA A 658 -31.22 34.97 -10.40
CA ALA A 658 -31.18 34.29 -11.69
C ALA A 658 -31.13 35.28 -12.88
N SER A 659 -31.92 36.36 -12.84
CA SER A 659 -31.90 37.41 -13.88
C SER A 659 -30.53 38.08 -13.97
N THR A 660 -29.92 38.42 -12.83
CA THR A 660 -28.60 39.06 -12.77
C THR A 660 -27.50 38.18 -13.38
N ILE A 661 -27.53 36.87 -13.08
CA ILE A 661 -26.60 35.90 -13.66
C ILE A 661 -26.82 35.78 -15.17
N MET A 662 -28.08 35.71 -15.62
CA MET A 662 -28.44 35.59 -17.03
C MET A 662 -28.02 36.82 -17.85
N GLU A 663 -28.25 38.02 -17.33
CA GLU A 663 -27.80 39.28 -17.94
C GLU A 663 -26.28 39.32 -18.05
N SER A 664 -25.56 38.93 -16.99
CA SER A 664 -24.10 38.86 -16.98
C SER A 664 -23.55 37.84 -17.99
N LEU A 665 -24.18 36.68 -18.10
CA LEU A 665 -23.81 35.65 -19.07
C LEU A 665 -24.03 36.13 -20.51
N THR A 666 -25.17 36.78 -20.76
CA THR A 666 -25.52 37.33 -22.08
C THR A 666 -24.52 38.42 -22.49
N ALA A 667 -24.19 39.34 -21.59
CA ALA A 667 -23.19 40.38 -21.84
C ALA A 667 -21.78 39.81 -22.12
N ASN A 668 -21.35 38.77 -21.39
CA ASN A 668 -20.06 38.10 -21.65
C ASN A 668 -20.06 37.36 -22.99
N LEU A 669 -21.17 36.72 -23.37
CA LEU A 669 -21.32 36.05 -24.67
C LEU A 669 -21.29 37.07 -25.82
N GLU A 670 -21.97 38.21 -25.69
CA GLU A 670 -21.95 39.30 -26.67
C GLU A 670 -20.53 39.89 -26.82
N GLN A 671 -19.79 40.05 -25.73
CA GLN A 671 -18.38 40.47 -25.77
C GLN A 671 -17.47 39.45 -26.46
N LEU A 672 -17.68 38.15 -26.22
CA LEU A 672 -16.93 37.07 -26.89
C LEU A 672 -17.27 36.99 -28.39
N GLN A 673 -18.53 37.22 -28.75
CA GLN A 673 -18.96 37.30 -30.15
C GLN A 673 -18.41 38.56 -30.84
N ALA A 674 -18.35 39.71 -30.16
CA ALA A 674 -17.75 40.93 -30.69
C ALA A 674 -16.22 40.79 -30.88
N SER A 675 -15.54 40.06 -30.00
CA SER A 675 -14.09 39.82 -30.08
C SER A 675 -13.67 38.68 -31.03
N SER A 676 -14.63 37.95 -31.62
CA SER A 676 -14.38 36.90 -32.62
C SER A 676 -14.45 37.39 -34.08
N SER A 677 -14.61 38.70 -34.30
CA SER A 677 -14.37 39.33 -35.61
C SER A 677 -12.86 39.50 -35.83
N PRO A 678 -12.29 39.22 -37.02
CA PRO A 678 -10.84 39.19 -37.22
C PRO A 678 -10.28 40.61 -37.30
N THR A 679 -10.11 41.25 -36.15
CA THR A 679 -9.23 42.39 -36.01
C THR A 679 -7.91 41.90 -35.43
N SER A 680 -6.89 41.88 -36.29
CA SER A 680 -5.50 41.98 -35.86
C SER A 680 -5.40 43.11 -34.84
N ASN A 681 -5.15 42.79 -33.58
CA ASN A 681 -4.73 43.81 -32.63
C ASN A 681 -3.55 43.29 -31.79
N PRO A 682 -2.33 43.79 -32.07
CA PRO A 682 -1.20 43.66 -31.16
C PRO A 682 -1.39 44.71 -30.06
N GLN A 683 -1.69 44.31 -28.83
CA GLN A 683 -1.50 45.14 -27.62
C GLN A 683 -1.86 44.35 -26.35
N SER A 684 -1.01 43.41 -25.96
CA SER A 684 -0.61 43.32 -24.55
C SER A 684 0.70 44.08 -24.45
N GLY A 685 0.74 45.10 -23.59
CA GLY A 685 1.85 46.04 -23.45
C GLY A 685 3.11 45.46 -22.78
N GLU A 686 3.52 44.24 -23.11
CA GLU A 686 4.82 43.70 -22.74
C GLU A 686 5.65 43.48 -24.00
N ARG A 687 6.68 44.31 -24.17
CA ARG A 687 7.76 44.06 -25.13
C ARG A 687 8.40 42.71 -24.78
N ASP A 688 8.21 41.72 -25.65
CA ASP A 688 8.97 40.47 -25.59
C ASP A 688 10.40 40.77 -26.05
N TYR A 689 11.29 41.05 -25.10
CA TYR A 689 12.71 41.30 -25.38
C TYR A 689 13.37 40.12 -26.13
N LEU A 690 12.81 38.91 -26.06
CA LEU A 690 13.30 37.75 -26.79
C LEU A 690 12.83 37.74 -28.26
N GLU A 691 11.72 38.40 -28.59
CA GLU A 691 11.25 38.54 -29.97
C GLU A 691 12.07 39.59 -30.74
N GLU A 692 12.50 40.68 -30.08
CA GLU A 692 13.49 41.64 -30.60
C GLU A 692 14.88 40.99 -30.79
N LEU A 693 15.31 40.12 -29.87
CA LEU A 693 16.55 39.36 -30.01
C LEU A 693 16.46 38.29 -31.11
N ARG A 694 15.30 37.65 -31.29
CA ARG A 694 15.06 36.70 -32.40
C ARG A 694 15.05 37.39 -33.75
N THR A 695 14.46 38.58 -33.86
CA THR A 695 14.44 39.36 -35.10
C THR A 695 15.80 39.97 -35.45
N GLN A 696 16.63 40.33 -34.46
CA GLN A 696 18.00 40.79 -34.72
C GLN A 696 18.98 39.66 -35.04
N CYS A 697 18.83 38.46 -34.45
CA CYS A 697 19.77 37.34 -34.66
C CYS A 697 19.43 36.44 -35.86
N TYR A 698 18.18 36.44 -36.35
CA TYR A 698 17.74 35.62 -37.48
C TYR A 698 17.27 36.46 -38.68
N SER A 699 18.08 37.41 -39.13
CA SER A 699 17.93 38.03 -40.44
C SER A 699 18.77 37.29 -41.49
N ARG A 700 18.39 36.06 -41.84
CA ARG A 700 18.84 35.39 -43.08
C ARG A 700 17.98 34.16 -43.40
N GLY A 701 17.21 34.26 -44.49
CA GLY A 701 16.53 33.13 -45.14
C GLY A 701 15.02 33.35 -45.30
N THR A 702 14.62 34.03 -46.37
CA THR A 702 13.21 34.14 -46.79
C THR A 702 12.64 32.78 -47.21
N ALA A 703 11.40 32.54 -46.79
CA ALA A 703 10.60 31.36 -47.10
C ALA A 703 10.21 31.26 -48.59
N GLN A 704 11.10 30.71 -49.42
CA GLN A 704 10.75 30.25 -50.77
C GLN A 704 11.17 28.80 -51.08
N ASP A 705 11.91 28.12 -50.22
CA ASP A 705 12.30 26.73 -50.44
C ASP A 705 11.82 25.84 -49.31
N THR A 706 10.67 25.18 -49.51
CA THR A 706 10.37 23.78 -49.12
C THR A 706 8.86 23.55 -49.21
N GLY A 707 8.39 23.22 -50.42
CA GLY A 707 7.04 22.75 -50.64
C GLY A 707 6.89 21.32 -50.11
N LEU A 708 6.25 21.15 -48.95
CA LEU A 708 5.72 19.84 -48.53
C LEU A 708 4.72 19.94 -47.36
N VAL A 709 3.74 20.85 -47.43
CA VAL A 709 2.60 20.87 -46.48
C VAL A 709 1.29 21.15 -47.22
N SER A 710 0.95 20.29 -48.18
CA SER A 710 -0.38 20.29 -48.81
C SER A 710 -1.07 18.91 -48.81
N GLN A 711 -0.67 17.99 -47.93
CA GLN A 711 -1.32 16.68 -47.72
C GLN A 711 -1.16 16.17 -46.27
N ILE A 712 -1.53 16.99 -45.29
CA ILE A 712 -2.08 16.60 -43.97
C ILE A 712 -3.11 17.67 -43.65
#